data_AF-A0A931IK71-F1
#
_entry.id   AF-A0A931IK71-F1
#
_cell.length_a   1.000
_cell.length_b   1.000
_cell.length_c   1.000
_cell.angle_alpha   90.00
_cell.angle_beta   90.00
_cell.angle_gamma   90.00
#
_symmetry.space_group_name_H-M   'P 1'
#
loop_
_entity.id
_entity.type
_entity.pdbx_description
1 polymer ?
#
loop_
_entity_poly.entity_id
_entity_poly.type
_entity_poly.pdbx_seq_one_letter_code
_entity_poly.pdbx_strand_id
1 'polypeptide(L)'
;MRKLGKGIIIKLLSLMLVFSVLSGGIYGGDNALAAPIDFSGAGTQNDPYLIETAQQLNKIRDAYLNQNFYFKQSNDIDLSSFTGTGWTPIGNMNGLFNGHFDGGGYQITGLMINGTNLHTGLFGAIGNGASIKNVNLYTVTIRGGSIAGSLVGSNFGGTIENSSSSGSVHVDNYAGGLVGRNYGTIINSFSSAEVIATNYVGGLASESSGTISNSYATGSVSGRFAGGLVGNQTGGQINGSFALGSVIGFDQLGGLVGFNRVGNITNSYAAGEVKGNNSVGGLIGTLDAGTVSNSYAAGKVIQKDFSVKLGGLVGATNSGVVTNSFYDTQTTSQSVSAGGVGKTTVEMQDQTTYNENNQTWDFANIWEMNPLYNNGYPNLRATQAFLAFDGNGHTSGTVPASYSHKPGVTANVYGPSIDFARLGHIFEGWNTQADGNGLSYNVGDQFTITTSTILFAKWFALSTVATMTSTIGTVSTGGTSDETISNIPYGTTLSELKTAISPAADATFEVYDEDGTTVATTLKTGKKVIVTAQDRLTKVTYSVQVVPSDEKEITAFSFAEETNASTINKTDHSVEIEVTHGTNLKSLVATYTLSEDASAKVNAVDQVSGTTANNFTNPVTYVVKAADGSTQNWTIKVKTALGSIATLTSRIGTVSTGGTANETITNIPYDTTLAAFKAAITPALDATFEVYDADGTTVATTLASGKKIIVTSQDGNTKITYTVTLNVAPHVPYEEEASPSIVKSSNGKLTLPAGKEGEVKFEETIVVSLPANATEKELILTIDKVKDSEKLLTDKDVLISTVYELLKSFPENFKKPVTITITFDASKLKSDEKAVVFYYDEVKKVWVEVADGKVSGNKITVSVDHFTKFAVFAIDQSPDVPEKEEPKPKPSNRLIDITGHWAETAIKQAVDKGIVTGYANGTFKPNHAVTRAEFTVMLMNTLQLKGAGTGVLAEEELTFTDASQIGTWAKSAVTQAVQAGYINGYADGTFRPDAVITRAEMAKMVANALGLTLDANVTTDFADDKDIPAWAKGAVAAVKKSGYLEGKGSNKFVPYGNTTRAEAVSIFVKMLEQQSK
;
A
#
# COMPACT_ATOMS: atom_id res chain seq x y z
N MET A 1 -92.59 22.65 38.22
CA MET A 1 -93.57 22.92 37.13
C MET A 1 -92.85 23.73 36.07
N ARG A 2 -92.89 23.49 34.74
CA ARG A 2 -93.45 22.43 33.86
C ARG A 2 -92.35 22.07 32.82
N LYS A 3 -92.21 20.81 32.37
CA LYS A 3 -92.48 20.29 30.99
C LYS A 3 -92.14 21.28 29.84
N LEU A 4 -91.44 20.94 28.74
CA LEU A 4 -90.87 19.68 28.17
C LEU A 4 -89.86 20.09 27.05
N GLY A 5 -88.92 19.30 26.50
CA GLY A 5 -88.35 17.97 26.81
C GLY A 5 -88.17 17.06 25.56
N LYS A 6 -86.99 16.38 25.45
CA LYS A 6 -86.41 15.62 24.29
C LYS A 6 -85.70 16.48 23.22
N GLY A 7 -84.53 16.10 22.68
CA GLY A 7 -83.60 15.02 23.10
C GLY A 7 -82.40 14.76 22.15
N ILE A 8 -81.33 14.19 22.73
CA ILE A 8 -80.38 13.18 22.17
C ILE A 8 -79.64 13.49 20.81
N ILE A 9 -78.33 13.81 20.97
CA ILE A 9 -77.15 13.29 20.22
C ILE A 9 -77.05 13.50 18.67
N ILE A 10 -76.17 14.43 18.22
CA ILE A 10 -74.95 14.17 17.38
C ILE A 10 -74.12 15.45 17.07
N LYS A 11 -72.84 15.22 16.75
CA LYS A 11 -71.69 16.14 16.49
C LYS A 11 -71.93 17.42 15.64
N LEU A 12 -71.34 18.54 16.10
CA LEU A 12 -70.69 19.67 15.38
C LEU A 12 -69.91 20.46 16.48
N LEU A 13 -68.66 20.91 16.40
CA LEU A 13 -67.74 21.37 15.35
C LEU A 13 -67.96 22.83 14.87
N SER A 14 -66.90 23.65 15.03
CA SER A 14 -66.62 24.99 14.46
C SER A 14 -67.51 26.22 14.75
N LEU A 15 -66.94 27.17 15.51
CA LEU A 15 -66.68 28.59 15.15
C LEU A 15 -67.82 29.65 15.13
N MET A 16 -67.81 30.62 16.09
CA MET A 16 -67.86 32.09 15.82
C MET A 16 -67.74 33.06 17.04
N LEU A 17 -66.64 33.81 17.06
CA LEU A 17 -66.39 35.26 17.30
C LEU A 17 -67.37 36.28 18.01
N VAL A 18 -66.78 37.04 18.96
CA VAL A 18 -66.95 38.47 19.46
C VAL A 18 -68.33 39.08 19.90
N PHE A 19 -68.35 39.87 21.00
CA PHE A 19 -68.44 41.37 20.94
C PHE A 19 -68.25 42.18 22.26
N SER A 20 -67.38 43.21 22.24
CA SER A 20 -67.31 44.43 23.12
C SER A 20 -67.04 44.29 24.65
N VAL A 21 -66.54 45.30 25.39
CA VAL A 21 -66.48 46.78 25.20
C VAL A 21 -65.08 47.37 25.55
N LEU A 22 -64.70 48.53 24.99
CA LEU A 22 -63.44 49.27 25.27
C LEU A 22 -63.63 50.51 26.17
N SER A 23 -62.63 50.80 27.00
CA SER A 23 -62.10 52.15 27.32
C SER A 23 -60.84 52.03 28.21
N GLY A 24 -59.72 52.73 28.01
CA GLY A 24 -59.32 53.64 26.93
C GLY A 24 -58.18 54.57 27.38
N GLY A 25 -56.96 54.39 26.84
CA GLY A 25 -55.78 55.22 27.16
C GLY A 25 -54.50 54.58 26.62
N ILE A 26 -53.67 55.34 25.88
CA ILE A 26 -52.58 54.79 25.05
C ILE A 26 -51.28 55.56 25.32
N TYR A 27 -50.18 54.81 25.50
CA TYR A 27 -48.89 55.11 24.88
C TYR A 27 -48.25 53.78 24.44
N GLY A 28 -47.61 53.77 23.27
CA GLY A 28 -47.34 52.54 22.50
C GLY A 28 -46.05 51.79 22.86
N GLY A 29 -46.10 50.48 22.64
CA GLY A 29 -44.99 49.52 22.65
C GLY A 29 -45.57 48.13 22.31
N ASP A 30 -44.98 47.43 21.34
CA ASP A 30 -45.63 46.29 20.67
C ASP A 30 -45.72 45.02 21.52
N ASN A 31 -46.71 44.97 22.41
CA ASN A 31 -47.18 43.73 23.03
C ASN A 31 -48.14 43.00 22.10
N ALA A 32 -47.58 42.33 21.09
CA ALA A 32 -48.26 41.18 20.50
C ALA A 32 -48.50 40.16 21.63
N LEU A 33 -49.77 39.85 21.92
CA LEU A 33 -50.13 38.81 22.89
C LEU A 33 -49.67 37.46 22.36
N ALA A 34 -48.46 37.04 22.75
CA ALA A 34 -47.90 35.75 22.41
C ALA A 34 -48.87 34.64 22.83
N ALA A 35 -49.05 33.65 21.94
CA ALA A 35 -49.83 32.47 22.27
C ALA A 35 -49.23 31.76 23.51
N PRO A 36 -50.03 31.00 24.27
CA PRO A 36 -49.49 30.14 25.33
C PRO A 36 -48.37 29.26 24.78
N ILE A 37 -47.14 29.46 25.29
CA ILE A 37 -45.96 28.68 24.90
C ILE A 37 -46.06 27.30 25.57
N ASP A 38 -46.98 26.48 25.11
CA ASP A 38 -47.29 25.19 25.73
C ASP A 38 -46.36 24.10 25.18
N PHE A 39 -46.19 23.03 25.96
CA PHE A 39 -45.41 21.88 25.55
C PHE A 39 -46.26 20.96 24.67
N SER A 40 -45.66 20.38 23.63
CA SER A 40 -46.21 19.18 22.99
C SER A 40 -45.81 17.93 23.76
N GLY A 41 -46.71 16.93 23.80
CA GLY A 41 -46.59 15.74 24.65
C GLY A 41 -47.25 15.91 26.02
N ALA A 42 -47.48 14.80 26.73
CA ALA A 42 -48.19 14.76 28.02
C ALA A 42 -47.26 14.75 29.25
N GLY A 43 -45.94 14.87 29.07
CA GLY A 43 -44.97 14.83 30.17
C GLY A 43 -44.72 13.45 30.77
N THR A 44 -45.09 12.37 30.08
CA THR A 44 -44.92 10.99 30.55
C THR A 44 -43.66 10.34 29.95
N GLN A 45 -43.20 9.21 30.49
CA GLN A 45 -42.00 8.52 30.00
C GLN A 45 -42.07 8.16 28.50
N ASN A 46 -43.26 7.84 28.00
CA ASN A 46 -43.49 7.45 26.60
C ASN A 46 -43.95 8.61 25.70
N ASP A 47 -44.28 9.75 26.31
CA ASP A 47 -44.77 10.96 25.65
C ASP A 47 -44.31 12.20 26.45
N PRO A 48 -43.00 12.53 26.41
CA PRO A 48 -42.41 13.60 27.21
C PRO A 48 -42.75 14.97 26.65
N TYR A 49 -42.72 15.99 27.51
CA TYR A 49 -42.84 17.38 27.09
C TYR A 49 -41.64 17.78 26.22
N LEU A 50 -41.87 18.13 24.96
CA LEU A 50 -40.80 18.51 24.04
C LEU A 50 -40.33 19.95 24.27
N ILE A 51 -39.02 20.15 24.17
CA ILE A 51 -38.34 21.43 24.36
C ILE A 51 -37.57 21.78 23.09
N GLU A 52 -38.09 22.77 22.34
CA GLU A 52 -37.53 23.24 21.06
C GLU A 52 -36.93 24.65 21.19
N THR A 53 -37.25 25.36 22.27
CA THR A 53 -36.96 26.79 22.45
C THR A 53 -36.48 27.13 23.87
N ALA A 54 -35.73 28.22 23.96
CA ALA A 54 -35.25 28.79 25.22
C ALA A 54 -36.39 29.18 26.18
N GLN A 55 -37.54 29.58 25.65
CA GLN A 55 -38.74 29.96 26.40
C GLN A 55 -39.50 28.74 26.96
N GLN A 56 -39.54 27.61 26.23
CA GLN A 56 -40.03 26.34 26.76
C GLN A 56 -39.13 25.82 27.89
N LEU A 57 -37.80 25.84 27.70
CA LEU A 57 -36.85 25.45 28.75
C LEU A 57 -37.00 26.34 30.00
N ASN A 58 -37.22 27.64 29.80
CA ASN A 58 -37.47 28.59 30.88
C ASN A 58 -38.70 28.20 31.72
N LYS A 59 -39.83 27.82 31.11
CA LYS A 59 -41.10 27.47 31.78
C LYS A 59 -40.99 26.30 32.77
N ILE A 60 -39.96 25.44 32.68
CA ILE A 60 -39.79 24.30 33.61
C ILE A 60 -39.63 24.78 35.07
N ARG A 61 -39.14 26.02 35.30
CA ARG A 61 -38.98 26.57 36.66
C ARG A 61 -40.28 26.98 37.35
N ASP A 62 -41.41 26.95 36.64
CA ASP A 62 -42.70 27.39 37.15
C ASP A 62 -43.44 26.22 37.84
N ALA A 63 -44.60 25.81 37.33
CA ALA A 63 -45.46 24.78 37.94
C ALA A 63 -44.88 23.35 37.94
N TYR A 64 -43.71 23.13 37.34
CA TYR A 64 -43.22 21.80 36.95
C TYR A 64 -42.13 21.21 37.87
N LEU A 65 -41.50 22.02 38.74
CA LEU A 65 -40.35 21.61 39.57
C LEU A 65 -40.63 20.39 40.46
N ASN A 66 -41.76 20.39 41.16
CA ASN A 66 -42.13 19.37 42.15
C ASN A 66 -42.99 18.23 41.56
N GLN A 67 -42.91 17.96 40.26
CA GLN A 67 -43.71 16.95 39.58
C GLN A 67 -42.84 15.97 38.79
N ASN A 68 -43.18 14.68 38.81
CA ASN A 68 -42.44 13.59 38.18
C ASN A 68 -42.71 13.53 36.65
N PHE A 69 -42.51 14.66 35.97
CA PHE A 69 -42.67 14.78 34.53
C PHE A 69 -41.37 14.49 33.78
N TYR A 70 -41.53 14.03 32.54
CA TYR A 70 -40.46 13.79 31.59
C TYR A 70 -40.43 14.91 30.55
N PHE A 71 -39.25 15.46 30.32
CA PHE A 71 -38.95 16.51 29.35
C PHE A 71 -37.90 15.98 28.37
N LYS A 72 -38.04 16.30 27.08
CA LYS A 72 -37.04 15.93 26.07
C LYS A 72 -36.74 17.09 25.14
N GLN A 73 -35.47 17.41 24.97
CA GLN A 73 -35.03 18.39 23.99
C GLN A 73 -35.09 17.80 22.57
N SER A 74 -35.59 18.59 21.61
CA SER A 74 -35.82 18.20 20.20
C SER A 74 -35.17 19.15 19.18
N ASN A 75 -34.45 20.17 19.66
CA ASN A 75 -33.69 21.14 18.87
C ASN A 75 -32.53 21.72 19.69
N ASP A 76 -31.52 22.32 19.06
CA ASP A 76 -30.49 23.10 19.77
C ASP A 76 -31.08 24.40 20.36
N ILE A 77 -30.62 24.81 21.55
CA ILE A 77 -31.20 25.93 22.31
C ILE A 77 -30.13 26.97 22.66
N ASP A 78 -30.29 28.20 22.19
CA ASP A 78 -29.46 29.34 22.59
C ASP A 78 -30.12 30.17 23.71
N LEU A 79 -29.38 30.37 24.81
CA LEU A 79 -29.79 31.16 25.97
C LEU A 79 -29.25 32.60 25.96
N SER A 80 -28.56 33.04 24.91
CA SER A 80 -28.03 34.42 24.75
C SER A 80 -29.08 35.53 24.93
N SER A 81 -30.36 35.22 24.68
CA SER A 81 -31.50 36.12 24.89
C SER A 81 -31.75 36.49 26.37
N PHE A 82 -31.22 35.72 27.33
CA PHE A 82 -31.27 36.04 28.76
C PHE A 82 -30.12 36.95 29.16
N THR A 83 -30.39 38.26 29.18
CA THR A 83 -29.37 39.31 29.42
C THR A 83 -29.31 39.77 30.89
N GLY A 84 -28.41 40.71 31.20
CA GLY A 84 -28.27 41.30 32.54
C GLY A 84 -27.66 40.33 33.56
N THR A 85 -28.46 39.88 34.53
CA THR A 85 -28.06 38.80 35.46
C THR A 85 -27.98 37.43 34.79
N GLY A 86 -28.49 37.29 33.57
CA GLY A 86 -28.46 36.05 32.81
C GLY A 86 -29.59 35.08 33.17
N TRP A 87 -29.35 33.79 32.92
CA TRP A 87 -30.28 32.71 33.21
C TRP A 87 -30.57 32.58 34.71
N THR A 88 -31.84 32.38 35.07
CA THR A 88 -32.24 32.00 36.43
C THR A 88 -32.34 30.47 36.50
N PRO A 89 -31.61 29.80 37.42
CA PRO A 89 -31.55 28.34 37.46
C PRO A 89 -32.91 27.65 37.63
N ILE A 90 -33.10 26.49 36.99
CA ILE A 90 -34.27 25.63 37.19
C ILE A 90 -34.13 24.91 38.55
N GLY A 91 -35.05 25.18 39.47
CA GLY A 91 -35.07 24.57 40.81
C GLY A 91 -34.06 25.18 41.78
N ASN A 92 -34.41 25.20 43.08
CA ASN A 92 -33.61 25.77 44.16
C ASN A 92 -33.96 25.11 45.51
N MET A 93 -33.34 25.55 46.62
CA MET A 93 -33.56 24.95 47.95
C MET A 93 -35.01 25.01 48.48
N ASN A 94 -35.85 25.91 47.97
CA ASN A 94 -37.28 26.01 48.33
C ASN A 94 -38.20 25.22 47.37
N GLY A 95 -37.63 24.61 46.32
CA GLY A 95 -38.35 23.87 45.28
C GLY A 95 -37.35 23.19 44.36
N LEU A 96 -36.94 21.98 44.72
CA LEU A 96 -35.99 21.17 43.95
C LEU A 96 -36.63 20.76 42.61
N PHE A 97 -35.84 20.62 41.56
CA PHE A 97 -36.31 19.90 40.37
C PHE A 97 -36.31 18.39 40.65
N ASN A 98 -37.49 17.76 40.53
CA ASN A 98 -37.73 16.34 40.79
C ASN A 98 -38.21 15.58 39.53
N GLY A 99 -38.06 16.17 38.35
CA GLY A 99 -38.44 15.57 37.07
C GLY A 99 -37.29 14.84 36.37
N HIS A 100 -37.56 14.44 35.12
CA HIS A 100 -36.62 13.77 34.23
C HIS A 100 -36.38 14.63 32.98
N PHE A 101 -35.15 15.06 32.74
CA PHE A 101 -34.77 15.87 31.57
C PHE A 101 -33.78 15.10 30.68
N ASP A 102 -34.17 14.87 29.43
CA ASP A 102 -33.34 14.24 28.38
C ASP A 102 -32.94 15.29 27.34
N GLY A 103 -31.68 15.71 27.32
CA GLY A 103 -31.15 16.65 26.33
C GLY A 103 -31.08 16.08 24.91
N GLY A 104 -31.35 14.79 24.71
CA GLY A 104 -31.41 14.14 23.40
C GLY A 104 -30.10 14.11 22.61
N GLY A 105 -28.99 14.61 23.19
CA GLY A 105 -27.72 14.85 22.50
C GLY A 105 -27.58 16.26 21.91
N TYR A 106 -28.66 17.05 21.88
CA TYR A 106 -28.67 18.43 21.41
C TYR A 106 -27.84 19.37 22.31
N GLN A 107 -27.49 20.52 21.76
CA GLN A 107 -26.68 21.54 22.44
C GLN A 107 -27.55 22.56 23.16
N ILE A 108 -27.03 23.09 24.28
CA ILE A 108 -27.52 24.30 24.93
C ILE A 108 -26.36 25.30 25.00
N THR A 109 -26.49 26.43 24.33
CA THR A 109 -25.46 27.47 24.17
C THR A 109 -25.82 28.75 24.91
N GLY A 110 -24.84 29.66 25.08
CA GLY A 110 -25.11 31.03 25.55
C GLY A 110 -25.50 31.14 27.03
N LEU A 111 -25.31 30.09 27.83
CA LEU A 111 -25.66 30.08 29.26
C LEU A 111 -24.77 31.04 30.07
N MET A 112 -25.23 32.28 30.24
CA MET A 112 -24.64 33.27 31.13
C MET A 112 -25.36 33.29 32.48
N ILE A 113 -24.64 33.32 33.61
CA ILE A 113 -25.22 33.60 34.94
C ILE A 113 -24.30 34.52 35.76
N ASN A 114 -24.76 35.75 36.00
CA ASN A 114 -24.10 36.76 36.82
C ASN A 114 -24.86 37.04 38.14
N GLY A 115 -26.01 36.40 38.37
CA GLY A 115 -26.85 36.61 39.55
C GLY A 115 -26.30 35.96 40.84
N THR A 116 -26.68 36.49 42.00
CA THR A 116 -26.19 36.11 43.34
C THR A 116 -26.87 34.89 43.96
N ASN A 117 -27.43 33.98 43.15
CA ASN A 117 -28.09 32.77 43.64
C ASN A 117 -27.11 31.86 44.40
N LEU A 118 -27.52 31.29 45.52
CA LEU A 118 -26.62 30.45 46.33
C LEU A 118 -26.19 29.19 45.57
N HIS A 119 -27.11 28.57 44.83
CA HIS A 119 -26.87 27.38 44.00
C HIS A 119 -27.13 27.74 42.52
N THR A 120 -26.10 27.66 41.68
CA THR A 120 -26.09 28.21 40.33
C THR A 120 -25.71 27.15 39.28
N GLY A 121 -26.43 27.15 38.16
CA GLY A 121 -26.26 26.26 37.00
C GLY A 121 -27.44 26.41 36.05
N LEU A 122 -27.53 25.59 34.99
CA LEU A 122 -28.76 25.46 34.21
C LEU A 122 -29.93 25.06 35.13
N PHE A 123 -29.68 24.07 36.01
CA PHE A 123 -30.49 23.73 37.17
C PHE A 123 -29.78 24.23 38.45
N GLY A 124 -30.54 24.81 39.40
CA GLY A 124 -29.97 25.30 40.65
C GLY A 124 -29.83 24.18 41.66
N ALA A 125 -30.90 23.42 41.88
CA ALA A 125 -30.87 22.22 42.73
C ALA A 125 -31.83 21.14 42.23
N ILE A 126 -31.35 19.89 42.20
CA ILE A 126 -32.15 18.69 41.85
C ILE A 126 -32.31 17.78 43.06
N GLY A 127 -33.47 17.11 43.16
CA GLY A 127 -33.85 16.25 44.27
C GLY A 127 -33.59 14.75 44.04
N ASN A 128 -33.90 13.96 45.06
CA ASN A 128 -33.78 12.50 45.03
C ASN A 128 -34.68 11.90 43.95
N GLY A 129 -34.13 11.03 43.09
CA GLY A 129 -34.86 10.39 41.98
C GLY A 129 -35.03 11.26 40.73
N ALA A 130 -34.66 12.54 40.76
CA ALA A 130 -34.56 13.37 39.56
C ALA A 130 -33.50 12.79 38.60
N SER A 131 -33.68 12.91 37.29
CA SER A 131 -32.65 12.53 36.33
C SER A 131 -32.41 13.61 35.28
N ILE A 132 -31.15 13.95 35.04
CA ILE A 132 -30.72 14.79 33.92
C ILE A 132 -29.77 13.94 33.07
N LYS A 133 -30.05 13.79 31.78
CA LYS A 133 -29.17 13.02 30.90
C LYS A 133 -29.03 13.61 29.51
N ASN A 134 -27.95 13.25 28.82
CA ASN A 134 -27.68 13.63 27.43
C ASN A 134 -27.67 15.15 27.17
N VAL A 135 -27.34 15.98 28.18
CA VAL A 135 -27.33 17.45 28.07
C VAL A 135 -25.93 17.95 27.77
N ASN A 136 -25.76 18.66 26.65
CA ASN A 136 -24.47 19.21 26.22
C ASN A 136 -24.47 20.73 26.32
N LEU A 137 -23.80 21.27 27.35
CA LEU A 137 -23.66 22.71 27.56
C LEU A 137 -22.38 23.25 26.91
N TYR A 138 -22.52 24.26 26.07
CA TYR A 138 -21.39 24.89 25.38
C TYR A 138 -21.35 26.41 25.63
N THR A 139 -20.14 26.99 25.66
CA THR A 139 -19.88 28.42 25.94
C THR A 139 -20.53 28.98 27.22
N VAL A 140 -20.57 28.18 28.29
CA VAL A 140 -21.09 28.60 29.60
C VAL A 140 -20.24 29.74 30.19
N THR A 141 -20.87 30.72 30.83
CA THR A 141 -20.20 31.79 31.57
C THR A 141 -20.92 32.03 32.88
N ILE A 142 -20.47 31.39 33.96
CA ILE A 142 -20.97 31.65 35.32
C ILE A 142 -19.97 32.55 36.04
N ARG A 143 -20.46 33.70 36.53
CA ARG A 143 -19.72 34.71 37.30
C ARG A 143 -20.38 35.11 38.63
N GLY A 144 -21.48 34.44 39.00
CA GLY A 144 -22.29 34.80 40.16
C GLY A 144 -22.80 33.61 40.96
N GLY A 145 -22.92 33.82 42.27
CA GLY A 145 -23.34 32.83 43.26
C GLY A 145 -22.17 32.30 44.09
N SER A 146 -22.44 31.35 44.99
CA SER A 146 -21.41 30.79 45.89
C SER A 146 -21.24 29.28 45.77
N ILE A 147 -22.19 28.56 45.18
CA ILE A 147 -22.10 27.13 44.86
C ILE A 147 -22.53 26.94 43.40
N ALA A 148 -21.57 26.76 42.49
CA ALA A 148 -21.86 26.70 41.06
C ALA A 148 -21.39 25.41 40.38
N GLY A 149 -22.19 24.93 39.43
CA GLY A 149 -21.80 23.97 38.40
C GLY A 149 -22.58 24.25 37.13
N SER A 150 -21.94 24.13 35.96
CA SER A 150 -22.57 24.53 34.67
C SER A 150 -23.97 23.93 34.48
N LEU A 151 -24.13 22.64 34.77
CA LEU A 151 -25.39 21.92 34.62
C LEU A 151 -26.23 21.97 35.90
N VAL A 152 -25.63 21.73 37.07
CA VAL A 152 -26.36 21.62 38.34
C VAL A 152 -25.62 22.31 39.49
N GLY A 153 -26.23 23.28 40.15
CA GLY A 153 -25.67 23.93 41.35
C GLY A 153 -25.52 22.96 42.53
N SER A 154 -26.52 22.13 42.83
CA SER A 154 -26.41 21.03 43.81
C SER A 154 -27.32 19.85 43.51
N ASN A 155 -26.75 18.65 43.56
CA ASN A 155 -27.43 17.37 43.37
C ASN A 155 -27.69 16.70 44.73
N PHE A 156 -28.95 16.61 45.15
CA PHE A 156 -29.38 16.02 46.43
C PHE A 156 -29.97 14.60 46.30
N GLY A 157 -29.36 13.77 45.44
CA GLY A 157 -29.75 12.36 45.25
C GLY A 157 -30.33 12.03 43.88
N GLY A 158 -30.27 12.94 42.92
CA GLY A 158 -30.61 12.68 41.52
C GLY A 158 -29.44 12.07 40.74
N THR A 159 -29.72 11.65 39.51
CA THR A 159 -28.76 11.07 38.57
C THR A 159 -28.46 12.05 37.44
N ILE A 160 -27.17 12.23 37.15
CA ILE A 160 -26.64 13.01 36.03
C ILE A 160 -25.87 12.05 35.13
N GLU A 161 -26.27 11.91 33.87
CA GLU A 161 -25.76 10.86 32.96
C GLU A 161 -25.40 11.41 31.57
N ASN A 162 -24.32 10.93 30.94
CA ASN A 162 -23.94 11.24 29.55
C ASN A 162 -23.97 12.76 29.20
N SER A 163 -23.68 13.63 30.17
CA SER A 163 -23.88 15.08 30.06
C SER A 163 -22.56 15.84 30.19
N SER A 164 -22.42 16.96 29.48
CA SER A 164 -21.17 17.69 29.31
C SER A 164 -21.28 19.21 29.51
N SER A 165 -20.15 19.87 29.81
CA SER A 165 -20.07 21.33 29.89
C SER A 165 -18.71 21.91 29.43
N SER A 166 -18.74 22.99 28.64
CA SER A 166 -17.58 23.84 28.30
C SER A 166 -17.81 25.32 28.63
N GLY A 167 -16.74 26.09 28.84
CA GLY A 167 -16.82 27.52 29.14
C GLY A 167 -16.03 27.92 30.39
N SER A 168 -16.62 28.75 31.26
CA SER A 168 -16.01 29.24 32.50
C SER A 168 -16.99 29.29 33.68
N VAL A 169 -16.52 28.91 34.87
CA VAL A 169 -17.24 28.91 36.15
C VAL A 169 -16.39 29.60 37.21
N HIS A 170 -16.55 30.91 37.34
CA HIS A 170 -15.76 31.77 38.23
C HIS A 170 -16.66 32.32 39.34
N VAL A 171 -16.62 31.75 40.54
CA VAL A 171 -17.52 32.12 41.65
C VAL A 171 -16.79 32.19 42.99
N ASP A 172 -17.40 32.79 44.01
CA ASP A 172 -16.67 33.12 45.24
C ASP A 172 -16.10 31.90 45.97
N ASN A 173 -16.80 30.77 46.05
CA ASN A 173 -16.65 29.87 47.20
C ASN A 173 -16.54 28.37 46.85
N TYR A 174 -17.55 27.79 46.19
CA TYR A 174 -17.61 26.38 45.78
C TYR A 174 -17.88 26.30 44.27
N ALA A 175 -16.96 25.73 43.49
CA ALA A 175 -17.12 25.64 42.04
C ALA A 175 -16.80 24.25 41.49
N GLY A 176 -17.74 23.67 40.75
CA GLY A 176 -17.55 22.50 39.90
C GLY A 176 -17.68 22.90 38.44
N GLY A 177 -16.93 22.29 37.52
CA GLY A 177 -17.12 22.56 36.10
C GLY A 177 -18.51 22.13 35.60
N LEU A 178 -19.01 20.96 36.04
CA LEU A 178 -20.35 20.44 35.69
C LEU A 178 -21.36 20.58 36.85
N VAL A 179 -20.96 20.24 38.08
CA VAL A 179 -21.87 20.12 39.24
C VAL A 179 -21.27 20.79 40.48
N GLY A 180 -21.96 21.74 41.11
CA GLY A 180 -21.44 22.42 42.30
C GLY A 180 -21.19 21.45 43.46
N ARG A 181 -22.24 20.82 43.99
CA ARG A 181 -22.11 19.76 45.03
C ARG A 181 -22.85 18.50 44.62
N ASN A 182 -22.23 17.33 44.84
CA ASN A 182 -22.79 16.04 44.51
C ASN A 182 -23.05 15.14 45.73
N TYR A 183 -24.32 14.96 46.07
CA TYR A 183 -24.81 13.94 47.01
C TYR A 183 -25.61 12.83 46.30
N GLY A 184 -25.65 12.85 44.96
CA GLY A 184 -26.28 11.83 44.11
C GLY A 184 -25.28 11.15 43.19
N THR A 185 -25.69 10.88 41.95
CA THR A 185 -24.90 10.10 40.98
C THR A 185 -24.51 10.93 39.77
N ILE A 186 -23.24 10.85 39.35
CA ILE A 186 -22.72 11.39 38.08
C ILE A 186 -22.07 10.24 37.30
N ILE A 187 -22.55 9.93 36.09
CA ILE A 187 -22.10 8.80 35.25
C ILE A 187 -21.82 9.27 33.82
N ASN A 188 -20.74 8.76 33.20
CA ASN A 188 -20.38 9.01 31.80
C ASN A 188 -20.31 10.52 31.42
N SER A 189 -20.00 11.39 32.39
CA SER A 189 -20.23 12.84 32.30
C SER A 189 -18.92 13.62 32.42
N PHE A 190 -18.81 14.78 31.77
CA PHE A 190 -17.53 15.49 31.73
C PHE A 190 -17.62 17.02 31.70
N SER A 191 -16.48 17.67 31.96
CA SER A 191 -16.34 19.12 31.86
C SER A 191 -14.98 19.53 31.28
N SER A 192 -15.01 20.43 30.30
CA SER A 192 -13.86 21.15 29.79
C SER A 192 -13.83 22.63 30.22
N ALA A 193 -14.75 23.05 31.09
CA ALA A 193 -14.84 24.42 31.56
C ALA A 193 -13.68 24.79 32.51
N GLU A 194 -13.18 26.02 32.40
CA GLU A 194 -12.29 26.62 33.40
C GLU A 194 -13.06 26.89 34.71
N VAL A 195 -12.46 26.56 35.85
CA VAL A 195 -13.12 26.60 37.16
C VAL A 195 -12.25 27.36 38.17
N ILE A 196 -12.78 28.47 38.71
CA ILE A 196 -12.05 29.33 39.67
C ILE A 196 -12.96 29.65 40.86
N ALA A 197 -12.51 29.34 42.08
CA ALA A 197 -13.17 29.77 43.32
C ALA A 197 -12.22 29.79 44.53
N THR A 198 -12.58 30.51 45.61
CA THR A 198 -11.64 30.69 46.74
C THR A 198 -11.45 29.47 47.62
N ASN A 199 -12.47 28.63 47.85
CA ASN A 199 -12.35 27.46 48.74
C ASN A 199 -12.27 26.15 47.96
N TYR A 200 -13.40 25.53 47.63
CA TYR A 200 -13.44 24.16 47.08
C TYR A 200 -13.70 24.18 45.59
N VAL A 201 -12.81 23.57 44.82
CA VAL A 201 -12.79 23.70 43.35
C VAL A 201 -12.51 22.37 42.69
N GLY A 202 -13.34 21.97 41.73
CA GLY A 202 -13.14 20.74 40.96
C GLY A 202 -13.49 20.90 39.49
N GLY A 203 -12.66 20.36 38.60
CA GLY A 203 -12.92 20.41 37.17
C GLY A 203 -14.25 19.75 36.77
N LEU A 204 -14.75 18.80 37.56
CA LEU A 204 -16.11 18.25 37.45
C LEU A 204 -17.03 18.72 38.60
N ALA A 205 -16.59 18.60 39.87
CA ALA A 205 -17.41 18.95 41.03
C ALA A 205 -16.65 19.54 42.24
N SER A 206 -17.20 20.56 42.93
CA SER A 206 -16.49 21.16 44.09
C SER A 206 -16.42 20.20 45.29
N GLU A 207 -17.49 19.47 45.55
CA GLU A 207 -17.63 18.52 46.65
C GLU A 207 -18.43 17.30 46.20
N SER A 208 -18.01 16.11 46.60
CA SER A 208 -18.79 14.88 46.41
C SER A 208 -18.85 14.03 47.67
N SER A 209 -20.06 13.64 48.07
CA SER A 209 -20.35 12.50 48.95
C SER A 209 -21.08 11.37 48.23
N GLY A 210 -21.58 11.63 47.02
CA GLY A 210 -22.22 10.66 46.14
C GLY A 210 -21.23 9.97 45.19
N THR A 211 -21.78 9.21 44.24
CA THR A 211 -21.00 8.43 43.26
C THR A 211 -20.66 9.26 42.03
N ILE A 212 -19.42 9.15 41.57
CA ILE A 212 -18.93 9.62 40.27
C ILE A 212 -18.34 8.41 39.55
N SER A 213 -18.72 8.16 38.30
CA SER A 213 -18.15 7.05 37.52
C SER A 213 -18.05 7.32 36.03
N ASN A 214 -17.04 6.75 35.35
CA ASN A 214 -16.79 6.93 33.92
C ASN A 214 -16.72 8.41 33.48
N SER A 215 -16.36 9.30 34.41
CA SER A 215 -16.57 10.75 34.29
C SER A 215 -15.25 11.51 34.42
N TYR A 216 -15.06 12.59 33.67
CA TYR A 216 -13.74 13.22 33.56
C TYR A 216 -13.75 14.75 33.47
N ALA A 217 -12.59 15.37 33.67
CA ALA A 217 -12.41 16.81 33.52
C ALA A 217 -11.12 17.19 32.80
N THR A 218 -11.16 18.25 31.99
CA THR A 218 -10.02 18.73 31.20
C THR A 218 -9.77 20.24 31.27
N GLY A 219 -10.68 21.02 31.86
CA GLY A 219 -10.49 22.47 32.05
C GLY A 219 -9.56 22.80 33.23
N SER A 220 -8.95 23.99 33.21
CA SER A 220 -8.12 24.50 34.30
C SER A 220 -8.90 24.67 35.60
N VAL A 221 -8.26 24.41 36.74
CA VAL A 221 -8.84 24.50 38.09
C VAL A 221 -7.98 25.41 38.96
N SER A 222 -8.57 26.44 39.57
CA SER A 222 -7.85 27.35 40.47
C SER A 222 -8.57 27.64 41.78
N GLY A 223 -7.88 27.43 42.91
CA GLY A 223 -8.41 27.74 44.25
C GLY A 223 -7.58 27.24 45.42
N ARG A 224 -8.19 27.18 46.62
CA ARG A 224 -7.51 26.75 47.85
C ARG A 224 -7.42 25.23 47.98
N PHE A 225 -8.56 24.56 47.95
CA PHE A 225 -8.72 23.10 47.99
C PHE A 225 -9.16 22.64 46.59
N ALA A 226 -8.22 22.26 45.74
CA ALA A 226 -8.47 22.05 44.31
C ALA A 226 -8.15 20.62 43.85
N GLY A 227 -9.09 19.99 43.15
CA GLY A 227 -8.86 18.73 42.45
C GLY A 227 -9.12 18.88 40.96
N GLY A 228 -8.33 18.22 40.11
CA GLY A 228 -8.61 18.23 38.67
C GLY A 228 -10.00 17.66 38.34
N LEU A 229 -10.53 16.74 39.15
CA LEU A 229 -11.91 16.26 39.10
C LEU A 229 -12.76 16.81 40.25
N VAL A 230 -12.33 16.63 41.51
CA VAL A 230 -13.12 16.93 42.72
C VAL A 230 -12.34 17.71 43.79
N GLY A 231 -12.88 18.84 44.27
CA GLY A 231 -12.23 19.64 45.32
C GLY A 231 -12.15 18.91 46.68
N ASN A 232 -13.30 18.52 47.22
CA ASN A 232 -13.45 17.87 48.54
C ASN A 232 -14.31 16.61 48.43
N GLN A 233 -13.72 15.43 48.55
CA GLN A 233 -14.47 14.17 48.60
C GLN A 233 -14.80 13.84 50.07
N THR A 234 -16.06 14.09 50.46
CA THR A 234 -16.58 13.86 51.81
C THR A 234 -17.09 12.43 52.02
N GLY A 235 -17.17 11.63 50.95
CA GLY A 235 -17.66 10.25 50.98
C GLY A 235 -17.75 9.66 49.57
N GLY A 236 -18.64 8.67 49.41
CA GLY A 236 -18.97 8.11 48.11
C GLY A 236 -17.82 7.40 47.40
N GLN A 237 -17.94 7.29 46.08
CA GLN A 237 -17.03 6.54 45.21
C GLN A 237 -16.68 7.37 43.97
N ILE A 238 -15.41 7.34 43.57
CA ILE A 238 -14.94 7.77 42.25
C ILE A 238 -14.37 6.53 41.56
N ASN A 239 -14.95 6.10 40.44
CA ASN A 239 -14.56 4.87 39.72
C ASN A 239 -14.47 5.07 38.21
N GLY A 240 -13.36 4.66 37.57
CA GLY A 240 -13.24 4.80 36.12
C GLY A 240 -13.17 6.26 35.68
N SER A 241 -12.52 7.13 36.46
CA SER A 241 -12.61 8.59 36.33
C SER A 241 -11.24 9.25 36.23
N PHE A 242 -11.13 10.35 35.48
CA PHE A 242 -9.82 10.97 35.25
C PHE A 242 -9.83 12.49 35.09
N ALA A 243 -8.66 13.11 35.27
CA ALA A 243 -8.47 14.54 35.08
C ALA A 243 -7.18 14.90 34.34
N LEU A 244 -7.30 15.80 33.36
CA LEU A 244 -6.19 16.28 32.51
C LEU A 244 -5.94 17.79 32.65
N GLY A 245 -6.86 18.53 33.27
CA GLY A 245 -6.73 19.97 33.48
C GLY A 245 -5.65 20.33 34.51
N SER A 246 -5.01 21.48 34.35
CA SER A 246 -4.03 21.98 35.31
C SER A 246 -4.71 22.47 36.60
N VAL A 247 -4.07 22.24 37.74
CA VAL A 247 -4.59 22.52 39.09
C VAL A 247 -3.65 23.48 39.80
N ILE A 248 -4.05 24.74 39.95
CA ILE A 248 -3.23 25.80 40.54
C ILE A 248 -3.87 26.25 41.86
N GLY A 249 -3.09 26.32 42.93
CA GLY A 249 -3.64 26.73 44.21
C GLY A 249 -2.63 26.96 45.31
N PHE A 250 -3.08 26.79 46.55
CA PHE A 250 -2.33 27.17 47.75
C PHE A 250 -2.39 26.15 48.91
N ASP A 251 -3.47 25.40 49.11
CA ASP A 251 -3.61 24.50 50.27
C ASP A 251 -3.46 23.02 49.86
N GLN A 252 -4.54 22.22 49.84
CA GLN A 252 -4.54 20.82 49.41
C GLN A 252 -4.91 20.72 47.92
N LEU A 253 -3.95 20.32 47.08
CA LEU A 253 -4.12 20.21 45.63
C LEU A 253 -3.83 18.80 45.12
N GLY A 254 -4.73 18.22 44.34
CA GLY A 254 -4.53 16.91 43.71
C GLY A 254 -4.88 16.92 42.24
N GLY A 255 -4.13 16.19 41.42
CA GLY A 255 -4.45 16.07 39.99
C GLY A 255 -5.84 15.47 39.73
N LEU A 256 -6.37 14.64 40.62
CA LEU A 256 -7.75 14.15 40.61
C LEU A 256 -8.58 14.77 41.75
N VAL A 257 -8.12 14.66 43.00
CA VAL A 257 -8.90 15.07 44.20
C VAL A 257 -8.07 15.97 45.13
N GLY A 258 -8.58 17.16 45.47
CA GLY A 258 -7.88 18.08 46.37
C GLY A 258 -7.72 17.49 47.77
N PHE A 259 -8.84 17.19 48.41
CA PHE A 259 -8.90 16.58 49.74
C PHE A 259 -9.90 15.41 49.76
N ASN A 260 -9.41 14.17 49.97
CA ASN A 260 -10.27 13.02 50.22
C ASN A 260 -10.34 12.75 51.73
N ARG A 261 -11.57 12.77 52.29
CA ARG A 261 -11.80 12.59 53.73
C ARG A 261 -12.02 11.13 54.10
N VAL A 262 -12.98 10.47 53.45
CA VAL A 262 -13.37 9.07 53.72
C VAL A 262 -13.84 8.32 52.46
N GLY A 263 -13.78 8.96 51.29
CA GLY A 263 -14.28 8.38 50.04
C GLY A 263 -13.34 7.35 49.45
N ASN A 264 -13.86 6.51 48.55
CA ASN A 264 -13.07 5.53 47.82
C ASN A 264 -12.77 6.03 46.40
N ILE A 265 -11.56 5.77 45.91
CA ILE A 265 -11.08 6.11 44.57
C ILE A 265 -10.54 4.84 43.93
N THR A 266 -11.11 4.43 42.80
CA THR A 266 -10.81 3.16 42.13
C THR A 266 -10.64 3.38 40.63
N ASN A 267 -9.73 2.65 39.98
CA ASN A 267 -9.59 2.66 38.52
C ASN A 267 -9.54 4.09 37.92
N SER A 268 -8.73 4.99 38.48
CA SER A 268 -8.82 6.44 38.19
C SER A 268 -7.45 7.09 38.02
N TYR A 269 -7.33 8.17 37.24
CA TYR A 269 -6.01 8.75 36.95
C TYR A 269 -5.95 10.27 36.74
N ALA A 270 -4.74 10.83 36.87
CA ALA A 270 -4.49 12.26 36.63
C ALA A 270 -3.20 12.52 35.85
N ALA A 271 -3.27 13.45 34.88
CA ALA A 271 -2.15 13.82 34.02
C ALA A 271 -1.94 15.35 33.86
N GLY A 272 -2.75 16.20 34.50
CA GLY A 272 -2.57 17.65 34.51
C GLY A 272 -1.47 18.14 35.47
N GLU A 273 -0.85 19.29 35.20
CA GLU A 273 0.12 19.93 36.12
C GLU A 273 -0.57 20.35 37.42
N VAL A 274 0.04 20.08 38.58
CA VAL A 274 -0.46 20.44 39.92
C VAL A 274 0.54 21.35 40.62
N LYS A 275 0.13 22.56 41.05
CA LYS A 275 1.05 23.64 41.46
C LYS A 275 0.62 24.41 42.72
N GLY A 276 1.27 24.17 43.86
CA GLY A 276 0.77 24.59 45.18
C GLY A 276 1.77 25.00 46.27
N ASN A 277 1.22 25.36 47.44
CA ASN A 277 1.94 25.95 48.59
C ASN A 277 1.78 25.19 49.94
N ASN A 278 1.06 24.06 50.05
CA ASN A 278 1.00 23.29 51.31
C ASN A 278 1.06 21.77 51.14
N SER A 279 0.08 21.14 50.49
CA SER A 279 0.04 19.67 50.31
C SER A 279 -0.40 19.34 48.88
N VAL A 280 0.54 18.84 48.08
CA VAL A 280 0.40 18.74 46.63
C VAL A 280 0.71 17.32 46.17
N GLY A 281 -0.26 16.66 45.52
CA GLY A 281 -0.11 15.29 45.03
C GLY A 281 -0.51 15.13 43.56
N GLY A 282 0.18 14.25 42.83
CA GLY A 282 -0.14 13.99 41.42
C GLY A 282 -1.55 13.44 41.19
N LEU A 283 -2.11 12.69 42.16
CA LEU A 283 -3.52 12.26 42.17
C LEU A 283 -4.31 12.95 43.30
N ILE A 284 -3.80 12.97 44.53
CA ILE A 284 -4.53 13.45 45.72
C ILE A 284 -3.69 14.40 46.56
N GLY A 285 -4.21 15.60 46.87
CA GLY A 285 -3.50 16.57 47.71
C GLY A 285 -3.38 16.14 49.17
N THR A 286 -4.47 15.67 49.77
CA THR A 286 -4.46 15.01 51.09
C THR A 286 -5.48 13.89 51.18
N LEU A 287 -5.08 12.78 51.79
CA LEU A 287 -5.87 11.57 52.02
C LEU A 287 -6.04 11.35 53.53
N ASP A 288 -7.16 11.78 54.10
CA ASP A 288 -7.43 11.70 55.55
C ASP A 288 -7.70 10.24 55.95
N ALA A 289 -8.70 9.64 55.32
CA ALA A 289 -9.09 8.24 55.37
C ALA A 289 -9.73 7.82 54.02
N GLY A 290 -10.30 6.60 53.95
CA GLY A 290 -10.80 6.01 52.71
C GLY A 290 -9.73 5.21 51.96
N THR A 291 -10.06 4.69 50.77
CA THR A 291 -9.16 3.82 49.99
C THR A 291 -8.87 4.35 48.59
N VAL A 292 -7.65 4.07 48.12
CA VAL A 292 -7.21 4.30 46.73
C VAL A 292 -6.72 2.97 46.16
N SER A 293 -7.25 2.56 45.01
CA SER A 293 -6.79 1.35 44.32
C SER A 293 -6.81 1.47 42.80
N ASN A 294 -5.96 0.70 42.12
CA ASN A 294 -5.85 0.64 40.66
C ASN A 294 -5.80 2.03 40.00
N SER A 295 -5.08 2.98 40.59
CA SER A 295 -5.13 4.40 40.20
C SER A 295 -3.73 4.97 39.97
N TYR A 296 -3.58 6.01 39.14
CA TYR A 296 -2.24 6.51 38.81
C TYR A 296 -2.10 8.01 38.51
N ALA A 297 -0.88 8.52 38.64
CA ALA A 297 -0.53 9.89 38.28
C ALA A 297 0.69 9.98 37.33
N ALA A 298 0.58 10.86 36.33
CA ALA A 298 1.65 11.26 35.41
C ALA A 298 1.71 12.78 35.19
N GLY A 299 0.92 13.55 35.96
CA GLY A 299 0.89 15.00 35.89
C GLY A 299 2.03 15.64 36.68
N LYS A 300 2.68 16.66 36.11
CA LYS A 300 3.84 17.33 36.74
C LYS A 300 3.44 18.00 38.07
N VAL A 301 4.17 17.70 39.14
CA VAL A 301 3.93 18.27 40.48
C VAL A 301 4.96 19.39 40.72
N ILE A 302 4.49 20.61 40.99
CA ILE A 302 5.33 21.80 41.16
C ILE A 302 5.10 22.45 42.53
N GLN A 303 6.23 22.62 43.25
CA GLN A 303 6.34 23.32 44.52
C GLN A 303 6.50 24.83 44.31
N LYS A 304 5.84 25.65 45.14
CA LYS A 304 6.09 27.10 45.24
C LYS A 304 6.84 27.52 46.52
N ASP A 305 6.88 26.65 47.54
CA ASP A 305 7.51 26.90 48.85
C ASP A 305 8.18 25.60 49.35
N PHE A 306 9.41 25.67 49.87
CA PHE A 306 10.19 24.50 50.27
C PHE A 306 9.63 23.72 51.48
N SER A 307 8.65 24.26 52.21
CA SER A 307 8.00 23.61 53.36
C SER A 307 6.87 22.64 52.98
N VAL A 308 6.51 22.54 51.70
CA VAL A 308 5.38 21.76 51.17
C VAL A 308 5.55 20.24 51.30
N LYS A 309 4.45 19.55 51.63
CA LYS A 309 4.32 18.10 51.50
C LYS A 309 4.01 17.74 50.04
N LEU A 310 5.01 17.20 49.34
CA LEU A 310 4.90 16.73 47.96
C LEU A 310 4.72 15.21 47.90
N GLY A 311 4.01 14.74 46.87
CA GLY A 311 4.03 13.33 46.51
C GLY A 311 3.63 13.06 45.07
N GLY A 312 4.32 12.12 44.41
CA GLY A 312 4.02 11.77 43.02
C GLY A 312 2.59 11.23 42.83
N LEU A 313 2.01 10.56 43.83
CA LEU A 313 0.59 10.18 43.84
C LEU A 313 -0.21 10.95 44.91
N VAL A 314 0.26 10.96 46.17
CA VAL A 314 -0.47 11.52 47.32
C VAL A 314 0.44 12.47 48.08
N GLY A 315 0.03 13.74 48.21
CA GLY A 315 0.84 14.78 48.88
C GLY A 315 0.97 14.57 50.39
N ALA A 316 -0.13 14.18 51.06
CA ALA A 316 -0.13 13.81 52.48
C ALA A 316 -1.18 12.72 52.75
N THR A 317 -0.91 11.82 53.70
CA THR A 317 -1.89 10.86 54.25
C THR A 317 -1.92 10.93 55.77
N ASN A 318 -3.08 10.67 56.37
CA ASN A 318 -3.23 10.51 57.82
C ASN A 318 -3.53 9.04 58.19
N SER A 319 -4.59 8.47 57.61
CA SER A 319 -5.05 7.10 57.89
C SER A 319 -5.62 6.36 56.66
N GLY A 320 -5.66 7.00 55.49
CA GLY A 320 -6.18 6.39 54.27
C GLY A 320 -5.19 5.44 53.61
N VAL A 321 -5.73 4.43 52.92
CA VAL A 321 -4.99 3.27 52.42
C VAL A 321 -4.82 3.35 50.91
N VAL A 322 -3.59 3.20 50.41
CA VAL A 322 -3.28 3.14 48.98
C VAL A 322 -2.78 1.74 48.63
N THR A 323 -3.34 1.14 47.58
CA THR A 323 -3.01 -0.21 47.09
C THR A 323 -2.91 -0.19 45.57
N ASN A 324 -2.08 -1.05 44.96
CA ASN A 324 -2.01 -1.26 43.51
C ASN A 324 -2.09 0.03 42.65
N SER A 325 -1.40 1.09 43.08
CA SER A 325 -1.56 2.45 42.54
C SER A 325 -0.20 3.12 42.40
N PHE A 326 0.03 3.79 41.27
CA PHE A 326 1.38 4.08 40.79
C PHE A 326 1.57 5.55 40.39
N TYR A 327 2.79 6.06 40.47
CA TYR A 327 3.12 7.36 39.91
C TYR A 327 4.38 7.31 39.07
N ASP A 328 4.39 8.04 37.97
CA ASP A 328 5.59 8.23 37.17
C ASP A 328 6.51 9.23 37.86
N THR A 329 7.63 8.73 38.37
CA THR A 329 8.68 9.50 39.06
C THR A 329 9.30 10.61 38.20
N GLN A 330 9.35 10.44 36.88
CA GLN A 330 9.99 11.34 35.93
C GLN A 330 9.03 12.47 35.52
N THR A 331 7.81 12.13 35.06
CA THR A 331 6.84 13.14 34.60
C THR A 331 6.19 13.93 35.74
N THR A 332 5.93 13.29 36.90
CA THR A 332 5.54 14.03 38.12
C THR A 332 6.70 14.87 38.67
N SER A 333 7.95 14.50 38.32
CA SER A 333 9.20 15.02 38.89
C SER A 333 9.33 14.81 40.41
N GLN A 334 8.73 13.74 40.94
CA GLN A 334 8.75 13.38 42.36
C GLN A 334 9.36 11.99 42.56
N SER A 335 10.36 11.87 43.43
CA SER A 335 10.90 10.56 43.84
C SER A 335 10.07 9.88 44.94
N VAL A 336 9.30 10.65 45.73
CA VAL A 336 8.56 10.17 46.91
C VAL A 336 7.05 10.44 46.79
N SER A 337 6.26 9.77 47.63
CA SER A 337 4.82 9.96 47.77
C SER A 337 4.37 9.51 49.16
N ALA A 338 3.30 10.10 49.71
CA ALA A 338 2.71 9.66 50.98
C ALA A 338 1.93 8.33 50.87
N GLY A 339 1.77 7.81 49.64
CA GLY A 339 1.22 6.49 49.34
C GLY A 339 1.31 6.17 47.84
N GLY A 340 1.21 4.89 47.49
CA GLY A 340 1.42 4.40 46.12
C GLY A 340 2.90 4.18 45.78
N VAL A 341 3.16 3.52 44.64
CA VAL A 341 4.49 3.07 44.23
C VAL A 341 5.02 3.93 43.09
N GLY A 342 6.26 4.42 43.23
CA GLY A 342 6.95 5.13 42.15
C GLY A 342 7.47 4.15 41.10
N LYS A 343 7.23 4.45 39.84
CA LYS A 343 7.72 3.74 38.65
C LYS A 343 8.34 4.75 37.68
N THR A 344 9.15 4.30 36.72
CA THR A 344 9.64 5.13 35.60
C THR A 344 8.56 5.31 34.52
N THR A 345 8.73 6.27 33.61
CA THR A 345 7.85 6.44 32.44
C THR A 345 7.76 5.16 31.60
N VAL A 346 8.88 4.44 31.44
CA VAL A 346 8.93 3.19 30.66
C VAL A 346 8.15 2.08 31.34
N GLU A 347 8.31 1.89 32.65
CA GLU A 347 7.50 0.91 33.40
C GLU A 347 6.01 1.28 33.40
N MET A 348 5.66 2.57 33.47
CA MET A 348 4.28 3.06 33.40
C MET A 348 3.66 2.93 32.00
N GLN A 349 4.48 2.67 30.98
CA GLN A 349 4.08 2.35 29.61
C GLN A 349 4.15 0.84 29.31
N ASP A 350 4.55 0.01 30.28
CA ASP A 350 4.54 -1.45 30.20
C ASP A 350 3.32 -2.03 30.93
N GLN A 351 2.51 -2.83 30.23
CA GLN A 351 1.32 -3.46 30.80
C GLN A 351 1.67 -4.47 31.92
N THR A 352 2.87 -5.04 31.94
CA THR A 352 3.30 -6.02 32.96
C THR A 352 3.41 -5.41 34.36
N THR A 353 3.81 -4.14 34.47
CA THR A 353 3.85 -3.35 35.74
C THR A 353 2.54 -3.43 36.52
N TYR A 354 1.41 -3.42 35.81
CA TYR A 354 0.06 -3.41 36.37
C TYR A 354 -0.49 -4.81 36.69
N ASN A 355 0.37 -5.84 36.64
CA ASN A 355 0.05 -7.24 36.86
C ASN A 355 1.01 -7.93 37.86
N GLU A 356 1.95 -7.19 38.45
CA GLU A 356 2.92 -7.70 39.42
C GLU A 356 2.21 -8.24 40.70
N ASN A 357 2.82 -9.23 41.36
CA ASN A 357 2.46 -9.69 42.71
C ASN A 357 0.98 -10.07 42.94
N ASN A 358 0.31 -10.65 41.94
CA ASN A 358 -1.13 -10.98 41.94
C ASN A 358 -2.06 -9.76 42.13
N GLN A 359 -1.60 -8.53 41.85
CA GLN A 359 -2.41 -7.31 41.90
C GLN A 359 -2.80 -6.85 40.48
N THR A 360 -3.57 -7.68 39.79
CA THR A 360 -3.95 -7.53 38.37
C THR A 360 -4.93 -6.38 38.13
N TRP A 361 -4.59 -5.43 37.23
CA TRP A 361 -5.55 -4.46 36.67
C TRP A 361 -6.39 -5.13 35.57
N ASP A 362 -7.70 -4.84 35.53
CA ASP A 362 -8.59 -5.42 34.51
C ASP A 362 -8.44 -4.73 33.15
N PHE A 363 -7.50 -5.22 32.34
CA PHE A 363 -7.30 -4.79 30.95
C PHE A 363 -8.29 -5.40 29.93
N ALA A 364 -9.18 -6.29 30.37
CA ALA A 364 -10.24 -6.82 29.51
C ALA A 364 -11.44 -5.86 29.46
N ASN A 365 -11.88 -5.36 30.63
CA ASN A 365 -13.13 -4.61 30.74
C ASN A 365 -12.93 -3.12 31.12
N ILE A 366 -11.90 -2.79 31.91
CA ILE A 366 -11.74 -1.45 32.49
C ILE A 366 -10.66 -0.64 31.76
N TRP A 367 -9.48 -1.23 31.63
CA TRP A 367 -8.27 -0.56 31.15
C TRP A 367 -7.85 -1.04 29.75
N GLU A 368 -7.10 -0.21 29.03
CA GLU A 368 -6.34 -0.58 27.84
C GLU A 368 -5.02 0.18 27.77
N MET A 369 -4.05 -0.31 26.98
CA MET A 369 -2.80 0.41 26.69
C MET A 369 -2.54 0.41 25.19
N ASN A 370 -2.18 1.57 24.66
CA ASN A 370 -1.88 1.78 23.25
C ASN A 370 -0.89 2.94 23.13
N PRO A 371 0.32 2.76 22.55
CA PRO A 371 1.32 3.82 22.42
C PRO A 371 0.85 5.10 21.69
N LEU A 372 -0.27 5.05 20.95
CA LEU A 372 -0.86 6.20 20.27
C LEU A 372 -1.83 7.03 21.13
N TYR A 373 -2.29 6.53 22.27
CA TYR A 373 -3.32 7.17 23.09
C TYR A 373 -2.84 7.42 24.52
N ASN A 374 -3.10 8.63 25.04
CA ASN A 374 -2.68 9.06 26.39
C ASN A 374 -1.19 8.76 26.66
N ASN A 375 -0.34 8.97 25.66
CA ASN A 375 1.10 8.75 25.71
C ASN A 375 1.53 7.33 26.14
N GLY A 376 0.74 6.30 25.84
CA GLY A 376 1.06 4.89 26.13
C GLY A 376 0.74 4.39 27.53
N TYR A 377 0.31 5.27 28.44
CA TYR A 377 -0.16 4.90 29.78
C TYR A 377 -1.54 4.19 29.71
N PRO A 378 -2.00 3.53 30.81
CA PRO A 378 -3.34 2.97 30.87
C PRO A 378 -4.46 3.98 30.56
N ASN A 379 -5.46 3.53 29.81
CA ASN A 379 -6.64 4.28 29.38
C ASN A 379 -7.93 3.59 29.81
N LEU A 380 -8.97 4.37 30.11
CA LEU A 380 -10.24 3.86 30.61
C LEU A 380 -11.22 3.60 29.46
N ARG A 381 -11.44 2.32 29.14
CA ARG A 381 -12.30 1.86 28.02
C ARG A 381 -13.69 2.48 28.06
N ALA A 382 -14.29 2.53 29.24
CA ALA A 382 -15.65 3.05 29.45
C ALA A 382 -15.81 4.57 29.24
N THR A 383 -14.70 5.30 29.00
CA THR A 383 -14.71 6.74 28.67
C THR A 383 -14.48 7.03 27.18
N GLN A 384 -14.44 5.97 26.37
CA GLN A 384 -14.26 6.02 24.92
C GLN A 384 -15.51 5.49 24.20
N ALA A 385 -15.73 5.97 22.99
CA ALA A 385 -16.62 5.38 21.99
C ALA A 385 -15.77 4.87 20.82
N PHE A 386 -16.10 3.69 20.29
CA PHE A 386 -15.31 3.04 19.25
C PHE A 386 -16.02 3.02 17.89
N LEU A 387 -15.27 3.35 16.84
CA LEU A 387 -15.67 3.13 15.45
C LEU A 387 -15.05 1.82 14.97
N ALA A 388 -15.89 0.80 14.85
CA ALA A 388 -15.53 -0.53 14.37
C ALA A 388 -16.05 -0.76 12.95
N PHE A 389 -15.51 -1.77 12.27
CA PHE A 389 -15.83 -2.10 10.88
C PHE A 389 -16.14 -3.60 10.76
N ASP A 390 -17.15 -3.95 9.96
CA ASP A 390 -17.59 -5.32 9.72
C ASP A 390 -17.61 -5.62 8.22
N GLY A 391 -17.01 -6.75 7.82
CA GLY A 391 -16.83 -7.12 6.42
C GLY A 391 -18.13 -7.49 5.69
N ASN A 392 -19.24 -7.65 6.40
CA ASN A 392 -20.59 -7.91 5.91
C ASN A 392 -20.63 -8.99 4.81
N GLY A 393 -20.10 -10.17 5.14
CA GLY A 393 -19.99 -11.30 4.20
C GLY A 393 -18.85 -11.20 3.18
N HIS A 394 -17.80 -10.41 3.43
CA HIS A 394 -16.55 -10.49 2.66
C HIS A 394 -15.98 -11.92 2.62
N THR A 395 -15.22 -12.21 1.57
CA THR A 395 -14.59 -13.51 1.30
C THR A 395 -13.06 -13.45 1.27
N SER A 396 -12.45 -12.26 1.23
CA SER A 396 -11.00 -12.03 1.31
C SER A 396 -10.67 -10.65 1.88
N GLY A 397 -9.41 -10.44 2.24
CA GLY A 397 -8.88 -9.21 2.84
C GLY A 397 -9.36 -8.94 4.27
N THR A 398 -9.08 -7.73 4.76
CA THR A 398 -9.39 -7.28 6.11
C THR A 398 -10.06 -5.92 6.12
N VAL A 399 -11.02 -5.75 7.04
CA VAL A 399 -11.57 -4.44 7.41
C VAL A 399 -10.51 -3.58 8.11
N PRO A 400 -10.70 -2.25 8.22
CA PRO A 400 -9.87 -1.41 9.08
C PRO A 400 -9.89 -1.90 10.53
N ALA A 401 -8.82 -1.59 11.28
CA ALA A 401 -8.82 -1.77 12.73
C ALA A 401 -9.95 -0.93 13.37
N SER A 402 -10.45 -1.35 14.53
CA SER A 402 -11.38 -0.52 15.30
C SER A 402 -10.62 0.63 15.98
N TYR A 403 -11.13 1.85 15.89
CA TYR A 403 -10.52 3.05 16.48
C TYR A 403 -11.30 3.50 17.71
N SER A 404 -10.61 3.79 18.81
CA SER A 404 -11.23 4.26 20.05
C SER A 404 -11.00 5.76 20.23
N HIS A 405 -12.07 6.52 20.44
CA HIS A 405 -12.05 7.99 20.53
C HIS A 405 -12.87 8.46 21.72
N LYS A 406 -12.71 9.73 22.14
CA LYS A 406 -13.67 10.34 23.08
C LYS A 406 -15.00 10.59 22.35
N PRO A 407 -16.16 10.40 23.01
CA PRO A 407 -17.45 10.79 22.46
C PRO A 407 -17.45 12.22 21.92
N GLY A 408 -18.00 12.42 20.71
CA GLY A 408 -18.06 13.71 20.02
C GLY A 408 -16.85 14.03 19.13
N VAL A 409 -15.83 13.18 19.06
CA VAL A 409 -14.70 13.36 18.12
C VAL A 409 -15.09 12.91 16.71
N THR A 410 -14.82 13.77 15.72
CA THR A 410 -14.91 13.40 14.30
C THR A 410 -13.65 12.66 13.86
N ALA A 411 -13.83 11.46 13.33
CA ALA A 411 -12.79 10.63 12.73
C ALA A 411 -13.06 10.42 11.23
N ASN A 412 -12.03 10.02 10.48
CA ASN A 412 -12.19 9.64 9.07
C ASN A 412 -12.64 8.18 8.96
N VAL A 413 -13.51 7.88 8.01
CA VAL A 413 -13.97 6.54 7.67
C VAL A 413 -12.91 5.87 6.80
N TYR A 414 -12.19 4.90 7.36
CA TYR A 414 -11.05 4.27 6.71
C TYR A 414 -11.45 3.23 5.64
N GLY A 415 -10.54 2.99 4.68
CA GLY A 415 -10.69 1.96 3.66
C GLY A 415 -10.17 0.60 4.14
N PRO A 416 -10.78 -0.51 3.70
CA PRO A 416 -10.28 -1.85 3.99
C PRO A 416 -9.00 -2.16 3.20
N SER A 417 -8.44 -3.36 3.36
CA SER A 417 -7.23 -3.78 2.65
C SER A 417 -7.42 -3.86 1.13
N ILE A 418 -6.31 -3.86 0.38
CA ILE A 418 -6.34 -3.86 -1.10
C ILE A 418 -6.89 -5.15 -1.72
N ASP A 419 -6.92 -6.24 -0.95
CA ASP A 419 -7.47 -7.55 -1.29
C ASP A 419 -8.86 -7.81 -0.68
N PHE A 420 -9.47 -6.79 -0.07
CA PHE A 420 -10.80 -6.85 0.50
C PHE A 420 -11.86 -6.99 -0.59
N ALA A 421 -12.49 -8.16 -0.66
CA ALA A 421 -13.49 -8.46 -1.66
C ALA A 421 -14.56 -9.43 -1.13
N ARG A 422 -15.73 -9.35 -1.74
CA ARG A 422 -16.81 -10.32 -1.62
C ARG A 422 -17.08 -10.88 -3.01
N LEU A 423 -17.00 -12.20 -3.15
CA LEU A 423 -17.15 -12.88 -4.44
C LEU A 423 -18.45 -12.47 -5.15
N GLY A 424 -18.37 -12.13 -6.44
CA GLY A 424 -19.49 -11.61 -7.23
C GLY A 424 -19.98 -10.20 -6.87
N HIS A 425 -19.25 -9.42 -6.06
CA HIS A 425 -19.68 -8.08 -5.62
C HIS A 425 -18.55 -7.02 -5.69
N ILE A 426 -18.91 -5.74 -5.80
CA ILE A 426 -18.05 -4.56 -5.61
C ILE A 426 -18.34 -3.94 -4.24
N PHE A 427 -17.29 -3.49 -3.55
CA PHE A 427 -17.40 -2.69 -2.33
C PHE A 427 -17.76 -1.24 -2.66
N GLU A 428 -18.89 -0.73 -2.17
CA GLU A 428 -19.35 0.65 -2.38
C GLU A 428 -18.98 1.62 -1.24
N GLY A 429 -18.21 1.16 -0.26
CA GLY A 429 -18.03 1.87 1.01
C GLY A 429 -18.82 1.21 2.14
N TRP A 430 -19.20 2.00 3.13
CA TRP A 430 -19.75 1.53 4.40
C TRP A 430 -21.20 1.96 4.61
N ASN A 431 -21.86 1.31 5.57
CA ASN A 431 -23.20 1.64 6.03
C ASN A 431 -23.35 1.39 7.54
N THR A 432 -24.18 2.17 8.24
CA THR A 432 -24.47 1.99 9.68
C THR A 432 -25.38 0.80 10.01
N GLN A 433 -25.90 0.10 9.00
CA GLN A 433 -26.71 -1.11 9.15
C GLN A 433 -26.24 -2.20 8.16
N ALA A 434 -26.25 -3.46 8.60
CA ALA A 434 -25.75 -4.60 7.82
C ALA A 434 -26.59 -4.92 6.56
N ASP A 435 -27.85 -4.49 6.52
CA ASP A 435 -28.74 -4.61 5.36
C ASP A 435 -28.55 -3.50 4.31
N GLY A 436 -27.76 -2.46 4.63
CA GLY A 436 -27.52 -1.31 3.76
C GLY A 436 -28.57 -0.21 3.83
N ASN A 437 -29.57 -0.30 4.72
CA ASN A 437 -30.65 0.71 4.85
C ASN A 437 -30.30 1.90 5.76
N GLY A 438 -29.16 1.86 6.45
CA GLY A 438 -28.68 2.95 7.30
C GLY A 438 -28.00 4.08 6.51
N LEU A 439 -27.37 5.00 7.24
CA LEU A 439 -26.51 6.04 6.66
C LEU A 439 -25.26 5.40 6.03
N SER A 440 -24.93 5.79 4.79
CA SER A 440 -23.75 5.33 4.06
C SER A 440 -22.60 6.34 4.09
N TYR A 441 -21.37 5.80 4.10
CA TYR A 441 -20.13 6.55 4.20
C TYR A 441 -19.08 5.99 3.23
N ASN A 442 -18.48 6.84 2.42
CA ASN A 442 -17.37 6.51 1.54
C ASN A 442 -16.05 6.42 2.32
N VAL A 443 -15.03 5.84 1.69
CA VAL A 443 -13.67 5.88 2.22
C VAL A 443 -13.13 7.31 2.17
N GLY A 444 -12.80 7.88 3.32
CA GLY A 444 -12.38 9.27 3.49
C GLY A 444 -13.46 10.22 3.99
N ASP A 445 -14.73 9.79 4.08
CA ASP A 445 -15.80 10.60 4.67
C ASP A 445 -15.56 10.80 6.18
N GLN A 446 -16.18 11.83 6.75
CA GLN A 446 -16.09 12.12 8.19
C GLN A 446 -17.26 11.51 8.98
N PHE A 447 -16.94 10.91 10.11
CA PHE A 447 -17.89 10.30 11.05
C PHE A 447 -17.65 10.82 12.47
N THR A 448 -18.64 11.50 13.05
CA THR A 448 -18.59 11.97 14.45
C THR A 448 -18.97 10.84 15.39
N ILE A 449 -17.99 10.32 16.13
CA ILE A 449 -18.15 9.18 17.04
C ILE A 449 -18.81 9.68 18.33
N THR A 450 -20.13 9.81 18.34
CA THR A 450 -20.92 10.15 19.54
C THR A 450 -21.14 8.93 20.44
N THR A 451 -21.31 7.76 19.84
CA THR A 451 -21.47 6.46 20.51
C THR A 451 -20.72 5.38 19.74
N SER A 452 -20.39 4.27 20.41
CA SER A 452 -19.76 3.13 19.74
C SER A 452 -20.62 2.62 18.60
N THR A 453 -20.03 2.52 17.40
CA THR A 453 -20.73 2.25 16.13
C THR A 453 -19.95 1.22 15.32
N ILE A 454 -20.67 0.30 14.67
CA ILE A 454 -20.12 -0.62 13.67
C ILE A 454 -20.54 -0.11 12.28
N LEU A 455 -19.56 0.05 11.39
CA LEU A 455 -19.76 0.32 9.98
C LEU A 455 -19.64 -0.98 9.18
N PHE A 456 -20.75 -1.42 8.59
CA PHE A 456 -20.86 -2.63 7.79
C PHE A 456 -20.51 -2.35 6.33
N ALA A 457 -19.76 -3.23 5.67
CA ALA A 457 -19.42 -3.08 4.26
C ALA A 457 -20.68 -3.12 3.38
N LYS A 458 -20.82 -2.16 2.46
CA LYS A 458 -21.89 -2.08 1.46
C LYS A 458 -21.42 -2.72 0.16
N TRP A 459 -22.26 -3.56 -0.43
CA TRP A 459 -21.89 -4.42 -1.55
C TRP A 459 -22.87 -4.30 -2.72
N PHE A 460 -22.36 -3.93 -3.89
CA PHE A 460 -23.08 -3.96 -5.16
C PHE A 460 -22.87 -5.31 -5.85
N ALA A 461 -23.93 -5.99 -6.29
CA ALA A 461 -23.82 -7.27 -6.97
C ALA A 461 -23.46 -7.10 -8.45
N LEU A 462 -22.50 -7.90 -8.94
CA LEU A 462 -22.04 -7.90 -10.33
C LEU A 462 -23.01 -8.63 -11.28
N SER A 463 -22.93 -8.31 -12.58
CA SER A 463 -23.72 -8.98 -13.61
C SER A 463 -23.39 -10.47 -13.74
N THR A 464 -24.42 -11.31 -13.78
CA THR A 464 -24.35 -12.77 -13.99
C THR A 464 -24.52 -13.17 -15.46
N VAL A 465 -24.62 -12.22 -16.40
CA VAL A 465 -24.93 -12.50 -17.81
C VAL A 465 -23.69 -13.02 -18.55
N ALA A 466 -23.71 -14.31 -18.93
CA ALA A 466 -22.63 -15.00 -19.68
C ALA A 466 -23.08 -15.44 -21.10
N THR A 467 -23.89 -14.62 -21.78
CA THR A 467 -24.31 -14.89 -23.17
C THR A 467 -23.30 -14.38 -24.20
N MET A 468 -23.32 -14.90 -25.42
CA MET A 468 -22.57 -14.34 -26.56
C MET A 468 -23.34 -14.41 -27.88
N THR A 469 -22.80 -13.74 -28.89
CA THR A 469 -23.19 -13.79 -30.31
C THR A 469 -21.98 -14.15 -31.16
N SER A 470 -22.20 -14.59 -32.39
CA SER A 470 -21.14 -14.78 -33.39
C SER A 470 -21.59 -14.30 -34.76
N THR A 471 -20.64 -13.79 -35.54
CA THR A 471 -20.82 -13.47 -36.97
C THR A 471 -20.50 -14.63 -37.91
N ILE A 472 -19.87 -15.70 -37.41
CA ILE A 472 -19.67 -16.97 -38.15
C ILE A 472 -20.28 -18.14 -37.36
N GLY A 473 -21.05 -18.97 -38.06
CA GLY A 473 -21.87 -20.00 -37.42
C GLY A 473 -23.12 -19.46 -36.71
N THR A 474 -23.85 -20.35 -36.04
CA THR A 474 -25.12 -20.08 -35.35
C THR A 474 -24.99 -20.46 -33.88
N VAL A 475 -25.10 -19.47 -32.99
CA VAL A 475 -25.10 -19.67 -31.54
C VAL A 475 -26.50 -20.10 -31.07
N SER A 476 -26.59 -21.10 -30.20
CA SER A 476 -27.85 -21.52 -29.58
C SER A 476 -28.38 -20.49 -28.58
N THR A 477 -29.67 -20.60 -28.24
CA THR A 477 -30.38 -19.68 -27.35
C THR A 477 -31.19 -20.45 -26.30
N GLY A 478 -30.52 -21.36 -25.57
CA GLY A 478 -31.16 -22.22 -24.56
C GLY A 478 -31.02 -21.74 -23.10
N GLY A 479 -29.85 -21.22 -22.72
CA GLY A 479 -29.50 -21.00 -21.30
C GLY A 479 -29.30 -22.32 -20.53
N THR A 480 -28.91 -23.37 -21.24
CA THR A 480 -28.72 -24.75 -20.76
C THR A 480 -27.23 -25.07 -20.53
N SER A 481 -26.91 -26.30 -20.11
CA SER A 481 -25.52 -26.79 -20.02
C SER A 481 -24.87 -27.08 -21.38
N ASP A 482 -25.69 -27.26 -22.41
CA ASP A 482 -25.32 -27.92 -23.67
C ASP A 482 -25.45 -26.96 -24.86
N GLU A 483 -25.11 -25.68 -24.65
CA GLU A 483 -25.12 -24.68 -25.72
C GLU A 483 -24.08 -25.02 -26.80
N THR A 484 -24.31 -24.52 -28.02
CA THR A 484 -23.44 -24.78 -29.17
C THR A 484 -23.20 -23.53 -30.00
N ILE A 485 -22.08 -23.54 -30.73
CA ILE A 485 -21.86 -22.68 -31.88
C ILE A 485 -21.68 -23.58 -33.10
N SER A 486 -22.72 -23.61 -33.93
CA SER A 486 -22.91 -24.56 -35.02
C SER A 486 -22.67 -23.93 -36.40
N ASN A 487 -22.64 -24.73 -37.47
CA ASN A 487 -22.49 -24.24 -38.85
C ASN A 487 -21.22 -23.38 -39.09
N ILE A 488 -20.14 -23.60 -38.34
CA ILE A 488 -18.86 -22.93 -38.59
C ILE A 488 -18.25 -23.51 -39.89
N PRO A 489 -17.88 -22.72 -40.90
CA PRO A 489 -17.35 -23.23 -42.15
C PRO A 489 -16.07 -24.06 -41.98
N TYR A 490 -15.88 -25.07 -42.83
CA TYR A 490 -14.59 -25.76 -42.93
C TYR A 490 -13.45 -24.78 -43.27
N GLY A 491 -12.25 -25.07 -42.80
CA GLY A 491 -11.07 -24.20 -42.97
C GLY A 491 -11.01 -22.97 -42.04
N THR A 492 -12.09 -22.64 -41.31
CA THR A 492 -12.10 -21.53 -40.34
C THR A 492 -10.98 -21.68 -39.31
N THR A 493 -10.13 -20.67 -39.14
CA THR A 493 -9.09 -20.68 -38.11
C THR A 493 -9.63 -20.29 -36.73
N LEU A 494 -8.90 -20.67 -35.67
CA LEU A 494 -9.22 -20.26 -34.31
C LEU A 494 -9.21 -18.73 -34.13
N SER A 495 -8.37 -18.02 -34.90
CA SER A 495 -8.28 -16.55 -34.84
C SER A 495 -9.52 -15.87 -35.45
N GLU A 496 -10.04 -16.41 -36.55
CA GLU A 496 -11.28 -15.90 -37.16
C GLU A 496 -12.48 -16.15 -36.25
N LEU A 497 -12.58 -17.33 -35.61
CA LEU A 497 -13.63 -17.59 -34.63
C LEU A 497 -13.56 -16.64 -33.42
N LYS A 498 -12.36 -16.41 -32.86
CA LYS A 498 -12.19 -15.44 -31.76
C LYS A 498 -12.52 -14.01 -32.18
N THR A 499 -12.33 -13.64 -33.45
CA THR A 499 -12.67 -12.32 -33.99
C THR A 499 -14.18 -12.18 -34.27
N ALA A 500 -14.85 -13.29 -34.61
CA ALA A 500 -16.26 -13.32 -34.95
C ALA A 500 -17.21 -13.27 -33.74
N ILE A 501 -16.74 -13.66 -32.55
CA ILE A 501 -17.51 -13.72 -31.30
C ILE A 501 -17.63 -12.33 -30.65
N SER A 502 -18.83 -12.00 -30.14
CA SER A 502 -19.06 -10.87 -29.25
C SER A 502 -19.81 -11.33 -27.98
N PRO A 503 -19.18 -11.30 -26.79
CA PRO A 503 -19.85 -11.62 -25.53
C PRO A 503 -20.81 -10.51 -25.09
N ALA A 504 -21.60 -10.78 -24.05
CA ALA A 504 -22.41 -9.78 -23.36
C ALA A 504 -21.56 -8.65 -22.75
N ALA A 505 -22.21 -7.53 -22.42
CA ALA A 505 -21.55 -6.41 -21.75
C ALA A 505 -20.89 -6.87 -20.43
N ASP A 506 -19.64 -6.44 -20.23
CA ASP A 506 -18.76 -6.80 -19.11
C ASP A 506 -18.45 -8.30 -18.91
N ALA A 507 -18.87 -9.17 -19.84
CA ALA A 507 -18.48 -10.57 -19.90
C ALA A 507 -17.22 -10.79 -20.75
N THR A 508 -16.44 -11.82 -20.42
CA THR A 508 -15.26 -12.25 -21.20
C THR A 508 -15.48 -13.65 -21.75
N PHE A 509 -14.65 -14.09 -22.70
CA PHE A 509 -14.65 -15.48 -23.16
C PHE A 509 -13.23 -15.96 -23.48
N GLU A 510 -13.04 -17.27 -23.47
CA GLU A 510 -11.86 -17.95 -23.99
C GLU A 510 -12.27 -19.28 -24.64
N VAL A 511 -11.47 -19.76 -25.60
CA VAL A 511 -11.69 -21.01 -26.33
C VAL A 511 -10.72 -22.07 -25.83
N TYR A 512 -11.29 -23.21 -25.46
CA TYR A 512 -10.62 -24.36 -24.85
C TYR A 512 -10.75 -25.61 -25.73
N ASP A 513 -9.90 -26.58 -25.46
CA ASP A 513 -10.02 -27.93 -25.99
C ASP A 513 -11.26 -28.66 -25.44
N GLU A 514 -11.47 -29.90 -25.87
CA GLU A 514 -12.61 -30.74 -25.47
C GLU A 514 -12.67 -31.01 -23.95
N ASP A 515 -11.56 -30.81 -23.23
CA ASP A 515 -11.52 -30.86 -21.76
C ASP A 515 -12.29 -29.70 -21.12
N GLY A 516 -12.26 -28.51 -21.72
CA GLY A 516 -12.76 -27.25 -21.13
C GLY A 516 -11.77 -26.59 -20.16
N THR A 517 -10.48 -26.97 -20.21
CA THR A 517 -9.43 -26.48 -19.30
C THR A 517 -8.14 -26.10 -20.00
N THR A 518 -7.76 -26.76 -21.08
CA THR A 518 -6.59 -26.42 -21.91
C THR A 518 -6.99 -25.38 -22.95
N VAL A 519 -6.29 -24.23 -23.00
CA VAL A 519 -6.60 -23.19 -24.00
C VAL A 519 -6.29 -23.71 -25.40
N ALA A 520 -7.28 -23.66 -26.30
CA ALA A 520 -7.16 -24.22 -27.64
C ALA A 520 -6.07 -23.50 -28.44
N THR A 521 -5.29 -24.28 -29.19
CA THR A 521 -4.31 -23.78 -30.16
C THR A 521 -4.77 -23.95 -31.62
N THR A 522 -5.79 -24.78 -31.86
CA THR A 522 -6.37 -25.11 -33.16
C THR A 522 -7.89 -25.19 -33.06
N LEU A 523 -8.59 -25.03 -34.18
CA LEU A 523 -10.05 -25.17 -34.24
C LEU A 523 -10.44 -26.48 -34.95
N LYS A 524 -11.23 -27.30 -34.27
CA LYS A 524 -11.99 -28.44 -34.84
C LYS A 524 -13.33 -28.55 -34.10
N THR A 525 -14.21 -29.45 -34.54
CA THR A 525 -15.43 -29.80 -33.79
C THR A 525 -15.08 -30.36 -32.40
N GLY A 526 -15.88 -30.04 -31.39
CA GLY A 526 -15.70 -30.50 -30.00
C GLY A 526 -15.01 -29.50 -29.06
N LYS A 527 -14.29 -28.49 -29.60
CA LYS A 527 -13.71 -27.38 -28.81
C LYS A 527 -14.80 -26.62 -28.04
N LYS A 528 -14.44 -25.96 -26.94
CA LYS A 528 -15.38 -25.30 -26.02
C LYS A 528 -15.11 -23.80 -25.91
N VAL A 529 -16.06 -22.96 -26.30
CA VAL A 529 -16.03 -21.53 -25.94
C VAL A 529 -16.64 -21.38 -24.56
N ILE A 530 -15.90 -20.87 -23.58
CA ILE A 530 -16.43 -20.61 -22.23
C ILE A 530 -16.56 -19.10 -22.03
N VAL A 531 -17.79 -18.63 -21.98
CA VAL A 531 -18.12 -17.24 -21.63
C VAL A 531 -18.23 -17.14 -20.11
N THR A 532 -17.63 -16.10 -19.53
CA THR A 532 -17.61 -15.82 -18.09
C THR A 532 -18.21 -14.43 -17.85
N ALA A 533 -19.23 -14.35 -16.99
CA ALA A 533 -19.88 -13.10 -16.65
C ALA A 533 -18.99 -12.18 -15.79
N GLN A 534 -19.44 -10.93 -15.60
CA GLN A 534 -18.75 -9.91 -14.81
C GLN A 534 -18.49 -10.37 -13.36
N ASP A 535 -19.40 -11.16 -12.78
CA ASP A 535 -19.26 -11.78 -11.45
C ASP A 535 -18.09 -12.77 -11.30
N ARG A 536 -17.52 -13.23 -12.43
CA ARG A 536 -16.49 -14.28 -12.59
C ARG A 536 -16.89 -15.68 -12.09
N LEU A 537 -18.13 -15.84 -11.62
CA LEU A 537 -18.71 -17.10 -11.15
C LEU A 537 -19.58 -17.75 -12.22
N THR A 538 -20.48 -16.97 -12.82
CA THR A 538 -21.43 -17.48 -13.80
C THR A 538 -20.72 -17.70 -15.13
N LYS A 539 -20.75 -18.94 -15.61
CA LYS A 539 -20.11 -19.36 -16.85
C LYS A 539 -21.07 -20.18 -17.70
N VAL A 540 -21.01 -19.99 -19.02
CA VAL A 540 -21.75 -20.80 -20.00
C VAL A 540 -20.74 -21.34 -21.01
N THR A 541 -20.83 -22.63 -21.28
CA THR A 541 -19.95 -23.35 -22.21
C THR A 541 -20.72 -23.64 -23.49
N TYR A 542 -20.12 -23.30 -24.64
CA TYR A 542 -20.67 -23.51 -25.97
C TYR A 542 -19.76 -24.46 -26.74
N SER A 543 -20.26 -25.62 -27.13
CA SER A 543 -19.49 -26.58 -27.94
C SER A 543 -19.47 -26.18 -29.42
N VAL A 544 -18.27 -26.14 -29.99
CA VAL A 544 -17.98 -25.82 -31.38
C VAL A 544 -18.37 -27.00 -32.28
N GLN A 545 -19.12 -26.73 -33.35
CA GLN A 545 -19.40 -27.66 -34.44
C GLN A 545 -18.98 -27.03 -35.78
N VAL A 546 -17.86 -27.50 -36.32
CA VAL A 546 -17.34 -27.15 -37.64
C VAL A 546 -17.93 -28.11 -38.67
N VAL A 547 -18.29 -27.59 -39.85
CA VAL A 547 -18.75 -28.40 -40.99
C VAL A 547 -17.62 -29.34 -41.46
N PRO A 548 -17.90 -30.64 -41.70
CA PRO A 548 -16.89 -31.58 -42.19
C PRO A 548 -16.26 -31.16 -43.54
N SER A 549 -15.00 -31.55 -43.74
CA SER A 549 -14.26 -31.34 -44.99
C SER A 549 -14.86 -32.15 -46.14
N ASP A 550 -15.04 -31.52 -47.30
CA ASP A 550 -15.33 -32.17 -48.58
C ASP A 550 -14.09 -32.31 -49.48
N GLU A 551 -12.88 -32.10 -48.96
CA GLU A 551 -11.63 -32.16 -49.75
C GLU A 551 -11.18 -33.60 -50.09
N LYS A 552 -10.89 -33.87 -51.37
CA LYS A 552 -10.76 -35.24 -51.96
C LYS A 552 -9.45 -35.48 -52.74
N GLU A 553 -8.39 -34.75 -52.41
CA GLU A 553 -7.18 -34.68 -53.22
C GLU A 553 -6.09 -35.70 -52.82
N ILE A 554 -5.27 -36.09 -53.80
CA ILE A 554 -3.91 -36.59 -53.56
C ILE A 554 -2.96 -35.39 -53.69
N THR A 555 -2.19 -35.11 -52.64
CA THR A 555 -1.32 -33.93 -52.55
C THR A 555 0.16 -34.27 -52.70
N ALA A 556 0.55 -35.52 -52.43
CA ALA A 556 1.86 -36.09 -52.75
C ALA A 556 1.73 -37.59 -53.04
N PHE A 557 2.62 -38.14 -53.88
CA PHE A 557 2.66 -39.57 -54.21
C PHE A 557 4.07 -39.94 -54.71
N SER A 558 4.65 -41.06 -54.26
CA SER A 558 6.00 -41.52 -54.62
C SER A 558 6.19 -43.03 -54.41
N PHE A 559 7.25 -43.58 -55.01
CA PHE A 559 7.76 -44.93 -54.76
C PHE A 559 9.22 -44.88 -54.30
N ALA A 560 9.68 -45.90 -53.56
CA ALA A 560 11.09 -46.02 -53.19
C ALA A 560 11.99 -46.29 -54.41
N GLU A 561 11.40 -46.87 -55.46
CA GLU A 561 12.06 -47.25 -56.71
C GLU A 561 11.99 -46.17 -57.80
N GLU A 562 11.50 -44.95 -57.51
CA GLU A 562 11.25 -43.91 -58.51
C GLU A 562 12.53 -43.31 -59.13
N THR A 563 12.50 -43.00 -60.43
CA THR A 563 13.61 -42.32 -61.14
C THR A 563 13.44 -40.81 -61.20
N ASN A 564 12.20 -40.33 -61.07
CA ASN A 564 11.79 -38.95 -61.15
C ASN A 564 10.55 -38.74 -60.26
N ALA A 565 10.41 -37.54 -59.69
CA ALA A 565 9.24 -37.19 -58.88
C ALA A 565 7.93 -37.35 -59.69
N SER A 566 6.85 -37.79 -59.02
CA SER A 566 5.56 -38.01 -59.68
C SER A 566 4.93 -36.71 -60.21
N THR A 567 4.20 -36.84 -61.33
CA THR A 567 3.38 -35.77 -61.89
C THR A 567 1.94 -35.97 -61.44
N ILE A 568 1.49 -35.10 -60.51
CA ILE A 568 0.12 -35.12 -59.98
C ILE A 568 -0.73 -34.08 -60.72
N ASN A 569 -1.79 -34.54 -61.38
CA ASN A 569 -2.76 -33.68 -62.07
C ASN A 569 -4.10 -33.70 -61.32
N LYS A 570 -4.45 -32.56 -60.72
CA LYS A 570 -5.68 -32.35 -59.94
C LYS A 570 -6.95 -32.24 -60.79
N THR A 571 -6.83 -31.85 -62.07
CA THR A 571 -7.99 -31.68 -62.97
C THR A 571 -8.44 -33.02 -63.54
N ASP A 572 -7.46 -33.85 -63.93
CA ASP A 572 -7.71 -35.19 -64.50
C ASP A 572 -7.69 -36.30 -63.43
N HIS A 573 -7.51 -35.93 -62.16
CA HIS A 573 -7.32 -36.82 -61.00
C HIS A 573 -6.38 -38.00 -61.31
N SER A 574 -5.16 -37.70 -61.74
CA SER A 574 -4.19 -38.73 -62.14
C SER A 574 -2.79 -38.47 -61.60
N VAL A 575 -2.07 -39.54 -61.31
CA VAL A 575 -0.64 -39.52 -60.95
C VAL A 575 0.12 -40.34 -61.99
N GLU A 576 1.16 -39.77 -62.58
CA GLU A 576 2.10 -40.49 -63.45
C GLU A 576 3.49 -40.50 -62.81
N ILE A 577 4.13 -41.68 -62.78
CA ILE A 577 5.42 -41.89 -62.11
C ILE A 577 6.26 -42.92 -62.88
N GLU A 578 7.58 -42.73 -62.84
CA GLU A 578 8.56 -43.63 -63.45
C GLU A 578 9.41 -44.30 -62.39
N VAL A 579 9.66 -45.59 -62.54
CA VAL A 579 10.47 -46.41 -61.64
C VAL A 579 11.66 -47.04 -62.36
N THR A 580 12.68 -47.38 -61.59
CA THR A 580 13.95 -47.93 -62.05
C THR A 580 13.80 -49.22 -62.86
N HIS A 581 14.72 -49.44 -63.80
CA HIS A 581 14.70 -50.59 -64.69
C HIS A 581 14.76 -51.91 -63.91
N GLY A 582 13.92 -52.88 -64.27
CA GLY A 582 13.82 -54.18 -63.58
C GLY A 582 12.90 -54.20 -62.35
N THR A 583 12.31 -53.06 -61.95
CA THR A 583 11.41 -52.97 -60.78
C THR A 583 10.18 -53.87 -60.90
N ASN A 584 9.86 -54.59 -59.82
CA ASN A 584 8.73 -55.53 -59.76
C ASN A 584 7.39 -54.81 -59.52
N LEU A 585 6.77 -54.33 -60.60
CA LEU A 585 5.48 -53.62 -60.57
C LEU A 585 4.32 -54.38 -59.88
N LYS A 586 4.45 -55.68 -59.59
CA LYS A 586 3.35 -56.51 -59.05
C LYS A 586 3.07 -56.30 -57.55
N SER A 587 3.96 -55.62 -56.82
CA SER A 587 3.87 -55.48 -55.36
C SER A 587 4.58 -54.22 -54.84
N LEU A 588 4.36 -53.07 -55.48
CA LEU A 588 4.96 -51.79 -55.05
C LEU A 588 4.16 -51.16 -53.91
N VAL A 589 4.87 -50.53 -52.98
CA VAL A 589 4.31 -49.82 -51.83
C VAL A 589 4.45 -48.32 -52.05
N ALA A 590 3.32 -47.63 -52.22
CA ALA A 590 3.31 -46.19 -52.46
C ALA A 590 3.36 -45.39 -51.15
N THR A 591 4.18 -44.34 -51.12
CA THR A 591 4.11 -43.28 -50.10
C THR A 591 3.31 -42.12 -50.69
N TYR A 592 2.27 -41.66 -50.00
CA TYR A 592 1.40 -40.59 -50.48
C TYR A 592 0.78 -39.78 -49.33
N THR A 593 0.28 -38.59 -49.68
CA THR A 593 -0.43 -37.67 -48.81
C THR A 593 -1.77 -37.32 -49.45
N LEU A 594 -2.83 -37.25 -48.64
CA LEU A 594 -4.19 -36.88 -49.06
C LEU A 594 -4.55 -35.47 -48.54
N SER A 595 -5.76 -35.00 -48.84
CA SER A 595 -6.38 -33.90 -48.08
C SER A 595 -6.52 -34.23 -46.59
N GLU A 596 -6.64 -33.21 -45.72
CA GLU A 596 -6.82 -33.41 -44.29
C GLU A 596 -8.12 -34.17 -43.98
N ASP A 597 -8.05 -35.10 -43.02
CA ASP A 597 -9.11 -36.02 -42.60
C ASP A 597 -9.68 -36.93 -43.73
N ALA A 598 -9.04 -36.98 -44.91
CA ALA A 598 -9.39 -37.88 -46.01
C ALA A 598 -8.72 -39.27 -45.91
N SER A 599 -9.31 -40.26 -46.58
CA SER A 599 -8.87 -41.67 -46.61
C SER A 599 -8.87 -42.23 -48.03
N ALA A 600 -8.18 -43.35 -48.30
CA ALA A 600 -8.13 -43.96 -49.63
C ALA A 600 -8.33 -45.48 -49.63
N LYS A 601 -8.99 -46.00 -50.67
CA LYS A 601 -9.15 -47.44 -50.95
C LYS A 601 -8.68 -47.80 -52.35
N VAL A 602 -8.10 -48.99 -52.52
CA VAL A 602 -7.95 -49.65 -53.84
C VAL A 602 -8.81 -50.90 -53.81
N ASN A 603 -9.77 -50.97 -54.74
CA ASN A 603 -10.89 -51.92 -54.65
C ASN A 603 -11.59 -51.80 -53.27
N ALA A 604 -11.72 -52.90 -52.51
CA ALA A 604 -12.28 -52.89 -51.16
C ALA A 604 -11.26 -52.58 -50.05
N VAL A 605 -9.95 -52.60 -50.36
CA VAL A 605 -8.86 -52.60 -49.38
C VAL A 605 -8.45 -51.18 -49.00
N ASP A 606 -8.49 -50.88 -47.70
CA ASP A 606 -7.97 -49.63 -47.13
C ASP A 606 -6.47 -49.48 -47.40
N GLN A 607 -6.09 -48.30 -47.87
CA GLN A 607 -4.70 -47.99 -48.20
C GLN A 607 -4.04 -47.29 -47.02
N VAL A 608 -2.84 -47.74 -46.68
CA VAL A 608 -1.97 -47.13 -45.67
C VAL A 608 -0.68 -46.69 -46.38
N SER A 609 -0.40 -45.39 -46.30
CA SER A 609 0.78 -44.76 -46.91
C SER A 609 2.08 -45.43 -46.43
N GLY A 610 3.00 -45.71 -47.34
CA GLY A 610 4.25 -46.41 -47.05
C GLY A 610 4.09 -47.87 -46.59
N THR A 611 2.88 -48.45 -46.66
CA THR A 611 2.61 -49.81 -46.15
C THR A 611 1.85 -50.71 -47.13
N THR A 612 0.77 -50.24 -47.76
CA THR A 612 -0.08 -51.13 -48.60
C THR A 612 0.53 -51.35 -49.99
N ALA A 613 0.90 -52.60 -50.28
CA ALA A 613 1.41 -53.01 -51.59
C ALA A 613 0.28 -53.20 -52.63
N ASN A 614 0.51 -52.74 -53.86
CA ASN A 614 -0.42 -52.89 -54.99
C ASN A 614 0.30 -53.36 -56.27
N ASN A 615 -0.48 -53.85 -57.23
CA ASN A 615 0.00 -54.32 -58.53
C ASN A 615 -0.24 -53.24 -59.61
N PHE A 616 0.82 -52.53 -59.98
CA PHE A 616 0.82 -51.45 -60.98
C PHE A 616 1.24 -51.91 -62.38
N THR A 617 1.15 -53.22 -62.70
CA THR A 617 1.31 -53.70 -64.09
C THR A 617 0.23 -53.17 -65.05
N ASN A 618 -0.87 -52.63 -64.50
CA ASN A 618 -1.86 -51.80 -65.17
C ASN A 618 -2.14 -50.58 -64.27
N PRO A 619 -2.75 -49.49 -64.77
CA PRO A 619 -3.12 -48.36 -63.94
C PRO A 619 -4.03 -48.75 -62.76
N VAL A 620 -3.78 -48.19 -61.58
CA VAL A 620 -4.48 -48.51 -60.33
C VAL A 620 -5.37 -47.34 -59.93
N THR A 621 -6.64 -47.61 -59.61
CA THR A 621 -7.59 -46.60 -59.12
C THR A 621 -7.60 -46.54 -57.59
N TYR A 622 -7.23 -45.38 -57.05
CA TYR A 622 -7.39 -45.02 -55.64
C TYR A 622 -8.71 -44.25 -55.50
N VAL A 623 -9.65 -44.78 -54.71
CA VAL A 623 -10.89 -44.07 -54.33
C VAL A 623 -10.60 -43.28 -53.07
N VAL A 624 -10.40 -41.96 -53.21
CA VAL A 624 -10.19 -41.03 -52.09
C VAL A 624 -11.55 -40.62 -51.54
N LYS A 625 -11.72 -40.62 -50.22
CA LYS A 625 -12.95 -40.29 -49.50
C LYS A 625 -12.69 -39.18 -48.48
N ALA A 626 -13.48 -38.12 -48.55
CA ALA A 626 -13.44 -36.97 -47.63
C ALA A 626 -14.22 -37.22 -46.32
N ALA A 627 -14.08 -36.28 -45.37
CA ALA A 627 -14.71 -36.36 -44.05
C ALA A 627 -16.25 -36.20 -44.10
N ASP A 628 -16.79 -35.43 -45.05
CA ASP A 628 -18.23 -35.33 -45.35
C ASP A 628 -18.85 -36.66 -45.85
N GLY A 629 -18.01 -37.58 -46.32
CA GLY A 629 -18.39 -38.88 -46.84
C GLY A 629 -18.29 -39.02 -48.36
N SER A 630 -18.09 -37.93 -49.10
CA SER A 630 -17.99 -37.91 -50.56
C SER A 630 -16.68 -38.51 -51.08
N THR A 631 -16.66 -38.94 -52.35
CA THR A 631 -15.55 -39.72 -52.93
C THR A 631 -15.09 -39.22 -54.31
N GLN A 632 -13.78 -39.26 -54.57
CA GLN A 632 -13.17 -39.01 -55.88
C GLN A 632 -12.27 -40.19 -56.30
N ASN A 633 -12.31 -40.56 -57.57
CA ASN A 633 -11.41 -41.57 -58.14
C ASN A 633 -10.13 -40.93 -58.68
N TRP A 634 -8.99 -41.48 -58.30
CA TRP A 634 -7.66 -41.08 -58.74
C TRP A 634 -6.96 -42.23 -59.48
N THR A 635 -6.36 -41.97 -60.65
CA THR A 635 -5.71 -43.00 -61.49
C THR A 635 -4.18 -42.90 -61.44
N ILE A 636 -3.53 -43.91 -60.87
CA ILE A 636 -2.07 -44.01 -60.77
C ILE A 636 -1.51 -44.83 -61.93
N LYS A 637 -0.57 -44.28 -62.70
CA LYS A 637 0.12 -44.94 -63.82
C LYS A 637 1.62 -45.05 -63.55
N VAL A 638 2.19 -46.23 -63.75
CA VAL A 638 3.61 -46.51 -63.51
C VAL A 638 4.29 -47.02 -64.77
N LYS A 639 5.47 -46.47 -65.11
CA LYS A 639 6.33 -46.93 -66.21
C LYS A 639 7.74 -47.26 -65.72
N THR A 640 8.42 -48.19 -66.37
CA THR A 640 9.81 -48.57 -66.07
C THR A 640 10.80 -47.89 -67.01
N ALA A 641 11.93 -47.42 -66.49
CA ALA A 641 13.05 -46.90 -67.28
C ALA A 641 13.75 -47.98 -68.16
N LEU A 642 14.60 -47.54 -69.09
CA LEU A 642 15.44 -48.41 -69.95
C LEU A 642 16.79 -48.75 -69.27
N GLY A 643 17.50 -49.76 -69.78
CA GLY A 643 18.77 -50.24 -69.22
C GLY A 643 19.99 -49.41 -69.62
N SER A 644 20.69 -48.84 -68.64
CA SER A 644 21.79 -47.87 -68.82
C SER A 644 23.22 -48.40 -68.64
N ILE A 645 23.39 -49.72 -68.46
CA ILE A 645 24.70 -50.31 -68.13
C ILE A 645 25.61 -50.38 -69.37
N ALA A 646 26.75 -49.67 -69.34
CA ALA A 646 27.73 -49.58 -70.43
C ALA A 646 29.13 -50.08 -70.02
N THR A 647 29.23 -51.13 -69.20
CA THR A 647 30.52 -51.61 -68.66
C THR A 647 31.13 -52.78 -69.46
N LEU A 648 32.40 -53.10 -69.20
CA LEU A 648 33.08 -54.30 -69.71
C LEU A 648 33.92 -55.00 -68.64
N THR A 649 34.42 -56.19 -68.98
CA THR A 649 35.44 -56.95 -68.24
C THR A 649 36.64 -57.27 -69.16
N SER A 650 37.82 -57.53 -68.58
CA SER A 650 39.04 -57.89 -69.31
C SER A 650 39.76 -59.07 -68.65
N ARG A 651 40.41 -59.92 -69.46
CA ARG A 651 41.21 -61.07 -69.00
C ARG A 651 42.72 -60.81 -68.88
N ILE A 652 43.24 -59.69 -69.41
CA ILE A 652 44.69 -59.41 -69.49
C ILE A 652 45.10 -58.02 -68.96
N GLY A 653 44.21 -57.35 -68.23
CA GLY A 653 44.47 -56.09 -67.55
C GLY A 653 43.40 -55.80 -66.50
N THR A 654 43.74 -54.99 -65.50
CA THR A 654 42.79 -54.55 -64.47
C THR A 654 41.90 -53.45 -65.04
N VAL A 655 40.64 -53.77 -65.29
CA VAL A 655 39.60 -52.77 -65.58
C VAL A 655 39.33 -51.98 -64.30
N SER A 656 39.29 -50.65 -64.36
CA SER A 656 38.87 -49.86 -63.21
C SER A 656 37.38 -50.05 -62.91
N THR A 657 37.03 -50.07 -61.63
CA THR A 657 35.66 -50.26 -61.13
C THR A 657 35.08 -48.94 -60.65
N GLY A 658 35.20 -47.87 -61.45
CA GLY A 658 34.68 -46.54 -61.11
C GLY A 658 33.25 -46.28 -61.57
N GLY A 659 32.80 -46.91 -62.67
CA GLY A 659 31.47 -46.68 -63.26
C GLY A 659 31.28 -45.27 -63.86
N THR A 660 32.36 -44.53 -64.10
CA THR A 660 32.36 -43.18 -64.65
C THR A 660 32.37 -43.18 -66.18
N ALA A 661 32.22 -42.01 -66.81
CA ALA A 661 32.29 -41.88 -68.27
C ALA A 661 33.70 -42.13 -68.87
N ASN A 662 34.77 -42.05 -68.05
CA ASN A 662 36.16 -42.21 -68.47
C ASN A 662 36.90 -43.17 -67.53
N GLU A 663 36.73 -44.46 -67.78
CA GLU A 663 37.40 -45.54 -67.05
C GLU A 663 38.79 -45.85 -67.66
N THR A 664 39.48 -46.84 -67.11
CA THR A 664 40.78 -47.29 -67.59
C THR A 664 40.89 -48.82 -67.63
N ILE A 665 41.83 -49.33 -68.43
CA ILE A 665 42.36 -50.68 -68.25
C ILE A 665 43.86 -50.53 -68.00
N THR A 666 44.27 -50.78 -66.76
CA THR A 666 45.63 -50.65 -66.22
C THR A 666 46.23 -52.04 -65.94
N ASN A 667 47.47 -52.14 -65.44
CA ASN A 667 48.16 -53.41 -65.23
C ASN A 667 48.23 -54.30 -66.49
N ILE A 668 48.12 -53.71 -67.67
CA ILE A 668 48.35 -54.39 -68.93
C ILE A 668 49.87 -54.62 -69.03
N PRO A 669 50.35 -55.85 -69.26
CA PRO A 669 51.78 -56.11 -69.43
C PRO A 669 52.37 -55.26 -70.56
N TYR A 670 53.57 -54.73 -70.30
CA TYR A 670 54.25 -53.72 -71.13
C TYR A 670 54.29 -54.06 -72.64
N ASP A 671 54.39 -55.34 -73.00
CA ASP A 671 54.55 -55.85 -74.37
C ASP A 671 53.26 -56.41 -75.02
N THR A 672 52.06 -56.00 -74.57
CA THR A 672 50.77 -56.58 -75.02
C THR A 672 50.35 -56.14 -76.45
N THR A 673 49.75 -57.04 -77.24
CA THR A 673 49.30 -56.76 -78.63
C THR A 673 47.79 -56.51 -78.76
N LEU A 674 47.37 -55.75 -79.79
CA LEU A 674 45.96 -55.35 -79.97
C LEU A 674 45.00 -56.53 -80.22
N ALA A 675 45.43 -57.54 -80.97
CA ALA A 675 44.59 -58.71 -81.26
C ALA A 675 44.32 -59.54 -79.99
N ALA A 676 45.36 -59.78 -79.18
CA ALA A 676 45.23 -60.41 -77.87
C ALA A 676 44.36 -59.57 -76.92
N PHE A 677 44.47 -58.23 -76.98
CA PHE A 677 43.67 -57.32 -76.19
C PHE A 677 42.19 -57.32 -76.56
N LYS A 678 41.82 -57.17 -77.84
CA LYS A 678 40.41 -57.27 -78.27
C LYS A 678 39.78 -58.61 -77.89
N ALA A 679 40.52 -59.71 -78.02
CA ALA A 679 40.06 -61.06 -77.65
C ALA A 679 39.92 -61.29 -76.12
N ALA A 680 40.44 -60.39 -75.29
CA ALA A 680 40.37 -60.47 -73.84
C ALA A 680 39.19 -59.70 -73.22
N ILE A 681 38.45 -58.91 -74.01
CA ILE A 681 37.34 -58.06 -73.54
C ILE A 681 36.00 -58.80 -73.60
N THR A 682 35.08 -58.49 -72.66
CA THR A 682 33.66 -58.90 -72.74
C THR A 682 32.76 -57.79 -72.17
N PRO A 683 31.82 -57.22 -72.94
CA PRO A 683 30.92 -56.15 -72.48
C PRO A 683 29.81 -56.68 -71.55
N ALA A 684 29.08 -55.76 -70.92
CA ALA A 684 27.84 -56.06 -70.18
C ALA A 684 26.72 -56.60 -71.09
N LEU A 685 25.69 -57.18 -70.47
CA LEU A 685 24.50 -57.67 -71.18
C LEU A 685 23.85 -56.54 -71.99
N ASP A 686 23.49 -56.82 -73.24
CA ASP A 686 22.92 -55.90 -74.23
C ASP A 686 23.75 -54.63 -74.54
N ALA A 687 25.02 -54.59 -74.12
CA ALA A 687 25.97 -53.51 -74.44
C ALA A 687 26.93 -53.89 -75.59
N THR A 688 27.46 -52.89 -76.29
CA THR A 688 28.37 -53.05 -77.45
C THR A 688 29.67 -52.27 -77.26
N PHE A 689 30.78 -52.70 -77.89
CA PHE A 689 32.08 -51.99 -77.76
C PHE A 689 32.92 -51.98 -79.06
N GLU A 690 33.80 -50.98 -79.19
CA GLU A 690 34.87 -50.91 -80.21
C GLU A 690 36.12 -50.17 -79.66
N VAL A 691 37.30 -50.44 -80.22
CA VAL A 691 38.61 -49.90 -79.81
C VAL A 691 39.14 -48.89 -80.83
N TYR A 692 39.53 -47.73 -80.33
CA TYR A 692 39.97 -46.55 -81.05
C TYR A 692 41.39 -46.12 -80.65
N ASP A 693 42.02 -45.33 -81.50
CA ASP A 693 43.26 -44.63 -81.20
C ASP A 693 43.03 -43.53 -80.14
N ALA A 694 44.08 -42.80 -79.77
CA ALA A 694 44.02 -41.82 -78.68
C ALA A 694 43.07 -40.65 -78.94
N ASP A 695 42.67 -40.42 -80.20
CA ASP A 695 41.61 -39.48 -80.57
C ASP A 695 40.22 -39.92 -80.05
N GLY A 696 39.96 -41.22 -79.92
CA GLY A 696 38.65 -41.78 -79.59
C GLY A 696 37.68 -41.82 -80.79
N THR A 697 38.18 -41.71 -82.02
CA THR A 697 37.35 -41.66 -83.25
C THR A 697 37.90 -42.51 -84.40
N THR A 698 39.22 -42.66 -84.52
CA THR A 698 39.85 -43.56 -85.51
C THR A 698 39.97 -44.97 -84.95
N VAL A 699 39.47 -46.00 -85.64
CA VAL A 699 39.54 -47.40 -85.15
C VAL A 699 40.99 -47.87 -85.08
N ALA A 700 41.42 -48.39 -83.92
CA ALA A 700 42.81 -48.68 -83.65
C ALA A 700 43.35 -49.86 -84.49
N THR A 701 44.61 -49.72 -84.94
CA THR A 701 45.36 -50.78 -85.64
C THR A 701 46.51 -51.37 -84.81
N THR A 702 46.92 -50.69 -83.73
CA THR A 702 47.99 -51.12 -82.80
C THR A 702 47.58 -50.86 -81.34
N LEU A 703 48.25 -51.51 -80.37
CA LEU A 703 48.05 -51.25 -78.94
C LEU A 703 49.22 -50.43 -78.38
N ALA A 704 48.91 -49.50 -77.48
CA ALA A 704 49.85 -48.70 -76.70
C ALA A 704 49.09 -48.08 -75.51
N SER A 705 49.80 -47.47 -74.56
CA SER A 705 49.16 -46.53 -73.62
C SER A 705 48.46 -45.40 -74.38
N GLY A 706 47.28 -45.00 -73.91
CA GLY A 706 46.48 -43.90 -74.47
C GLY A 706 45.45 -44.30 -75.54
N LYS A 707 45.43 -45.57 -76.00
CA LYS A 707 44.32 -46.08 -76.84
C LYS A 707 43.00 -46.09 -76.03
N LYS A 708 41.85 -46.09 -76.70
CA LYS A 708 40.52 -45.99 -76.06
C LYS A 708 39.61 -47.15 -76.46
N ILE A 709 38.71 -47.58 -75.58
CA ILE A 709 37.59 -48.48 -75.89
C ILE A 709 36.31 -47.71 -75.57
N ILE A 710 35.35 -47.63 -76.49
CA ILE A 710 34.04 -47.03 -76.18
C ILE A 710 33.02 -48.15 -76.08
N VAL A 711 32.34 -48.23 -74.94
CA VAL A 711 31.20 -49.13 -74.69
C VAL A 711 29.91 -48.31 -74.69
N THR A 712 28.84 -48.84 -75.30
CA THR A 712 27.50 -48.21 -75.34
C THR A 712 26.44 -49.15 -74.79
N SER A 713 25.56 -48.64 -73.92
CA SER A 713 24.43 -49.35 -73.31
C SER A 713 23.18 -49.44 -74.20
N GLN A 714 22.17 -50.19 -73.73
CA GLN A 714 20.87 -50.36 -74.40
C GLN A 714 20.04 -49.06 -74.48
N ASP A 715 20.20 -48.11 -73.55
CA ASP A 715 19.53 -46.80 -73.62
C ASP A 715 20.08 -45.89 -74.76
N GLY A 716 21.22 -46.25 -75.35
CA GLY A 716 21.89 -45.54 -76.45
C GLY A 716 22.64 -44.25 -76.05
N ASN A 717 22.37 -43.73 -74.86
CA ASN A 717 22.89 -42.47 -74.32
C ASN A 717 24.10 -42.70 -73.41
N THR A 718 24.05 -43.70 -72.52
CA THR A 718 25.11 -43.99 -71.56
C THR A 718 26.25 -44.72 -72.26
N LYS A 719 27.43 -44.06 -72.28
CA LYS A 719 28.66 -44.52 -72.90
C LYS A 719 29.83 -44.36 -71.95
N ILE A 720 30.70 -45.37 -71.88
CA ILE A 720 31.92 -45.36 -71.07
C ILE A 720 33.13 -45.52 -71.99
N THR A 721 34.11 -44.64 -71.83
CA THR A 721 35.38 -44.69 -72.55
C THR A 721 36.47 -45.24 -71.64
N TYR A 722 37.00 -46.43 -71.94
CA TYR A 722 38.11 -47.05 -71.20
C TYR A 722 39.44 -46.70 -71.86
N THR A 723 40.33 -46.00 -71.14
CA THR A 723 41.68 -45.68 -71.64
C THR A 723 42.69 -46.77 -71.26
N VAL A 724 43.45 -47.25 -72.24
CA VAL A 724 44.47 -48.30 -72.13
C VAL A 724 45.74 -47.74 -71.48
N THR A 725 46.31 -48.39 -70.46
CA THR A 725 47.54 -47.92 -69.78
C THR A 725 48.47 -49.07 -69.38
N LEU A 726 49.75 -48.92 -69.74
CA LEU A 726 50.89 -49.78 -69.37
C LEU A 726 51.64 -49.17 -68.15
N ASN A 727 52.27 -50.00 -67.31
CA ASN A 727 52.70 -49.61 -65.94
C ASN A 727 54.03 -48.80 -65.81
N VAL A 728 54.12 -48.00 -64.73
CA VAL A 728 55.29 -47.19 -64.24
C VAL A 728 55.28 -47.06 -62.68
N ALA A 729 56.27 -46.42 -62.01
CA ALA A 729 56.61 -46.58 -60.56
C ALA A 729 56.45 -45.32 -59.59
N PRO A 730 56.40 -45.44 -58.22
CA PRO A 730 55.70 -44.47 -57.28
C PRO A 730 56.32 -44.04 -55.87
N HIS A 731 55.84 -42.98 -55.13
CA HIS A 731 55.50 -42.83 -53.62
C HIS A 731 55.22 -41.37 -52.96
N VAL A 732 54.79 -41.22 -51.63
CA VAL A 732 54.28 -40.00 -50.78
C VAL A 732 54.62 -40.05 -49.20
N PRO A 733 54.05 -39.44 -48.05
CA PRO A 733 53.08 -38.31 -47.59
C PRO A 733 53.36 -37.50 -46.18
N TYR A 734 52.35 -36.90 -45.41
CA TYR A 734 52.19 -36.52 -43.90
C TYR A 734 52.55 -35.08 -43.24
N GLU A 735 52.18 -34.47 -42.03
CA GLU A 735 51.25 -34.58 -40.78
C GLU A 735 51.04 -33.23 -39.87
N GLU A 736 50.67 -33.20 -38.51
CA GLU A 736 50.00 -32.12 -37.60
C GLU A 736 50.47 -31.99 -36.04
N GLU A 737 50.09 -31.20 -34.94
CA GLU A 737 49.40 -29.90 -34.44
C GLU A 737 49.65 -29.49 -32.86
N ALA A 738 49.07 -28.43 -32.17
CA ALA A 738 49.41 -27.86 -30.77
C ALA A 738 48.33 -27.15 -29.77
N SER A 739 48.68 -26.49 -28.58
CA SER A 739 47.73 -25.85 -27.51
C SER A 739 48.24 -24.91 -26.28
N PRO A 740 47.40 -24.23 -25.38
CA PRO A 740 47.71 -23.07 -24.41
C PRO A 740 47.29 -23.05 -22.83
N SER A 741 47.32 -21.91 -22.02
CA SER A 741 47.21 -21.80 -20.48
C SER A 741 46.57 -20.54 -19.68
N ILE A 742 47.09 -20.04 -18.50
CA ILE A 742 46.54 -19.06 -17.46
C ILE A 742 47.25 -17.65 -17.41
N VAL A 743 46.63 -16.58 -16.84
CA VAL A 743 47.09 -15.15 -16.83
C VAL A 743 47.39 -14.53 -15.43
N LYS A 744 48.42 -13.65 -15.30
CA LYS A 744 48.76 -12.80 -14.11
C LYS A 744 49.47 -11.48 -14.49
N SER A 745 49.54 -10.48 -13.59
CA SER A 745 50.35 -9.25 -13.76
C SER A 745 50.91 -8.66 -12.45
N SER A 746 51.97 -7.83 -12.55
CA SER A 746 52.67 -7.16 -11.43
C SER A 746 52.96 -5.67 -11.63
N ASN A 747 52.50 -5.07 -12.74
CA ASN A 747 52.80 -3.69 -13.14
C ASN A 747 51.61 -2.71 -12.93
N GLY A 748 50.62 -3.09 -12.12
CA GLY A 748 49.39 -2.32 -11.91
C GLY A 748 48.37 -2.40 -13.05
N LYS A 749 48.66 -3.09 -14.15
CA LYS A 749 47.74 -3.25 -15.29
C LYS A 749 47.50 -4.72 -15.62
N LEU A 750 46.25 -5.08 -15.90
CA LEU A 750 45.87 -6.45 -16.24
C LEU A 750 44.76 -6.42 -17.30
N THR A 751 44.99 -7.14 -18.41
CA THR A 751 43.92 -7.57 -19.32
C THR A 751 43.57 -9.02 -18.99
N LEU A 752 42.31 -9.26 -18.65
CA LEU A 752 41.81 -10.56 -18.20
C LEU A 752 40.62 -11.00 -19.09
N PRO A 753 40.78 -12.05 -19.91
CA PRO A 753 39.69 -12.56 -20.75
C PRO A 753 38.49 -13.02 -19.90
N ALA A 754 37.29 -12.92 -20.47
CA ALA A 754 36.03 -13.25 -19.81
C ALA A 754 36.06 -14.61 -19.09
N GLY A 755 35.60 -14.64 -17.83
CA GLY A 755 35.52 -15.85 -17.00
C GLY A 755 36.86 -16.39 -16.45
N LYS A 756 38.02 -15.93 -16.93
CA LYS A 756 39.34 -16.37 -16.44
C LYS A 756 39.66 -15.82 -15.04
N GLU A 757 40.62 -16.45 -14.38
CA GLU A 757 41.19 -15.99 -13.09
C GLU A 757 42.36 -15.04 -13.33
N GLY A 758 42.50 -14.02 -12.47
CA GLY A 758 43.56 -13.03 -12.61
C GLY A 758 44.00 -12.42 -11.28
N GLU A 759 45.29 -12.13 -11.18
CA GLU A 759 45.92 -11.44 -10.06
C GLU A 759 46.69 -10.25 -10.63
N VAL A 760 46.53 -9.07 -10.03
CA VAL A 760 47.33 -7.89 -10.34
C VAL A 760 47.91 -7.27 -9.07
N LYS A 761 49.20 -6.94 -9.13
CA LYS A 761 49.90 -6.19 -8.08
C LYS A 761 50.38 -4.85 -8.60
N PHE A 762 50.60 -3.91 -7.68
CA PHE A 762 51.36 -2.70 -7.94
C PHE A 762 52.34 -2.41 -6.79
N GLU A 763 53.64 -2.38 -7.12
CA GLU A 763 54.76 -2.12 -6.19
C GLU A 763 54.78 -2.96 -4.89
N GLU A 764 54.14 -4.14 -4.86
CA GLU A 764 53.86 -4.96 -3.65
C GLU A 764 53.14 -4.22 -2.49
N THR A 765 52.73 -2.96 -2.71
CA THR A 765 52.04 -2.10 -1.75
C THR A 765 50.53 -2.22 -1.84
N ILE A 766 50.00 -2.55 -3.03
CA ILE A 766 48.60 -2.96 -3.23
C ILE A 766 48.50 -4.21 -4.13
N VAL A 767 47.58 -5.10 -3.78
CA VAL A 767 47.27 -6.34 -4.51
C VAL A 767 45.77 -6.44 -4.71
N VAL A 768 45.34 -6.83 -5.92
CA VAL A 768 43.94 -7.04 -6.30
C VAL A 768 43.78 -8.42 -6.94
N SER A 769 42.92 -9.26 -6.37
CA SER A 769 42.73 -10.65 -6.77
C SER A 769 41.32 -10.92 -7.26
N LEU A 770 41.17 -11.40 -8.50
CA LEU A 770 39.90 -11.61 -9.18
C LEU A 770 39.60 -13.11 -9.37
N PRO A 771 38.55 -13.66 -8.72
CA PRO A 771 38.18 -15.07 -8.86
C PRO A 771 37.51 -15.35 -10.22
N ALA A 772 37.51 -16.61 -10.65
CA ALA A 772 36.85 -17.06 -11.88
C ALA A 772 35.41 -16.57 -11.96
N ASN A 773 35.03 -15.97 -13.10
CA ASN A 773 33.70 -15.38 -13.33
C ASN A 773 33.31 -14.25 -12.35
N ALA A 774 34.27 -13.44 -11.88
CA ALA A 774 33.97 -12.13 -11.28
C ALA A 774 33.35 -11.14 -12.28
N THR A 775 33.63 -11.34 -13.57
CA THR A 775 32.96 -10.68 -14.70
C THR A 775 32.84 -11.62 -15.90
N GLU A 776 31.84 -11.38 -16.74
CA GLU A 776 31.58 -12.06 -18.02
C GLU A 776 32.10 -11.26 -19.23
N LYS A 777 32.67 -10.07 -18.99
CA LYS A 777 33.34 -9.24 -20.00
C LYS A 777 34.85 -9.37 -19.86
N GLU A 778 35.60 -9.03 -20.91
CA GLU A 778 37.03 -8.78 -20.76
C GLU A 778 37.26 -7.56 -19.85
N LEU A 779 38.11 -7.74 -18.84
CA LEU A 779 38.49 -6.69 -17.91
C LEU A 779 39.86 -6.14 -18.30
N ILE A 780 39.92 -4.83 -18.54
CA ILE A 780 41.18 -4.07 -18.47
C ILE A 780 41.14 -3.31 -17.14
N LEU A 781 42.06 -3.66 -16.23
CA LEU A 781 42.22 -3.06 -14.91
C LEU A 781 43.48 -2.18 -14.91
N THR A 782 43.42 -1.01 -14.29
CA THR A 782 44.60 -0.18 -13.98
C THR A 782 44.58 0.29 -12.52
N ILE A 783 45.74 0.31 -11.87
CA ILE A 783 45.98 0.86 -10.54
C ILE A 783 46.95 2.04 -10.67
N ASP A 784 46.51 3.24 -10.29
CA ASP A 784 47.31 4.47 -10.30
C ASP A 784 47.47 5.04 -8.87
N LYS A 785 48.48 5.88 -8.65
CA LYS A 785 48.70 6.61 -7.39
C LYS A 785 48.19 8.05 -7.51
N VAL A 786 47.36 8.49 -6.56
CA VAL A 786 46.83 9.86 -6.53
C VAL A 786 47.89 10.81 -5.96
N LYS A 787 48.44 11.68 -6.81
CA LYS A 787 49.56 12.58 -6.47
C LYS A 787 49.17 13.71 -5.51
N ASP A 788 47.96 14.23 -5.67
CA ASP A 788 47.46 15.38 -4.90
C ASP A 788 46.54 14.91 -3.75
N SER A 789 46.83 13.77 -3.13
CA SER A 789 45.94 13.10 -2.17
C SER A 789 45.57 13.97 -0.96
N GLU A 790 46.43 14.92 -0.58
CA GLU A 790 46.18 15.92 0.48
C GLU A 790 44.89 16.73 0.23
N LYS A 791 44.53 16.98 -1.04
CA LYS A 791 43.30 17.72 -1.42
C LYS A 791 42.01 16.91 -1.23
N LEU A 792 42.13 15.63 -0.88
CA LEU A 792 41.02 14.73 -0.57
C LEU A 792 40.83 14.53 0.94
N LEU A 793 41.61 15.22 1.78
CA LEU A 793 41.60 15.10 3.23
C LEU A 793 40.97 16.33 3.89
N THR A 794 40.45 16.15 5.10
CA THR A 794 40.06 17.21 6.03
C THR A 794 41.05 17.28 7.20
N ASP A 795 41.00 18.35 8.00
CA ASP A 795 41.89 18.60 9.14
C ASP A 795 41.83 17.53 10.27
N LYS A 796 40.99 16.49 10.12
CA LYS A 796 40.81 15.38 11.07
C LYS A 796 41.27 14.01 10.53
N ASP A 797 41.62 13.91 9.24
CA ASP A 797 41.84 12.62 8.58
C ASP A 797 43.31 12.17 8.65
N VAL A 798 43.61 11.22 9.55
CA VAL A 798 44.97 10.69 9.73
C VAL A 798 45.28 9.60 8.69
N LEU A 799 45.78 10.02 7.53
CA LEU A 799 46.13 9.13 6.41
C LEU A 799 47.42 8.31 6.68
N ILE A 800 47.31 6.98 6.66
CA ILE A 800 48.41 6.04 6.95
C ILE A 800 48.80 5.12 5.78
N SER A 801 48.23 5.27 4.59
CA SER A 801 48.72 4.64 3.34
C SER A 801 48.89 5.65 2.20
N THR A 802 49.42 5.19 1.07
CA THR A 802 49.20 5.87 -0.21
C THR A 802 47.72 5.75 -0.62
N VAL A 803 47.19 6.77 -1.32
CA VAL A 803 45.88 6.71 -1.98
C VAL A 803 46.04 6.12 -3.39
N TYR A 804 45.33 5.03 -3.67
CA TYR A 804 45.33 4.36 -4.98
C TYR A 804 44.00 4.58 -5.69
N GLU A 805 44.04 4.91 -6.97
CA GLU A 805 42.88 4.93 -7.86
C GLU A 805 42.83 3.62 -8.65
N LEU A 806 41.72 2.89 -8.55
CA LEU A 806 41.49 1.65 -9.28
C LEU A 806 40.47 1.91 -10.39
N LEU A 807 40.83 1.53 -11.62
CA LEU A 807 40.03 1.74 -12.83
C LEU A 807 39.75 0.40 -13.52
N LYS A 808 38.57 0.28 -14.14
CA LYS A 808 38.12 -0.91 -14.89
C LYS A 808 37.41 -0.51 -16.20
N SER A 809 37.52 -1.35 -17.23
CA SER A 809 37.01 -1.10 -18.60
C SER A 809 35.48 -0.99 -18.75
N PHE A 810 34.70 -1.20 -17.69
CA PHE A 810 33.24 -1.19 -17.73
C PHE A 810 32.64 -0.65 -16.41
N PRO A 811 31.48 0.02 -16.44
CA PRO A 811 30.93 0.70 -15.26
C PRO A 811 30.36 -0.26 -14.21
N GLU A 812 29.83 -1.42 -14.58
CA GLU A 812 29.05 -2.29 -13.68
C GLU A 812 29.89 -2.94 -12.56
N ASN A 813 29.28 -3.18 -11.40
CA ASN A 813 29.90 -3.87 -10.26
C ASN A 813 30.21 -5.35 -10.60
N PHE A 814 31.20 -5.92 -9.92
CA PHE A 814 31.61 -7.31 -10.14
C PHE A 814 30.54 -8.31 -9.64
N LYS A 815 30.34 -9.41 -10.39
CA LYS A 815 29.39 -10.48 -10.03
C LYS A 815 29.84 -11.33 -8.84
N LYS A 816 31.11 -11.21 -8.44
CA LYS A 816 31.71 -11.78 -7.23
C LYS A 816 32.58 -10.71 -6.58
N PRO A 817 32.66 -10.63 -5.24
CA PRO A 817 33.54 -9.68 -4.59
C PRO A 817 35.01 -9.91 -5.00
N VAL A 818 35.71 -8.82 -5.21
CA VAL A 818 37.14 -8.75 -5.50
C VAL A 818 37.89 -8.38 -4.23
N THR A 819 38.99 -9.07 -3.96
CA THR A 819 39.81 -8.83 -2.77
C THR A 819 40.83 -7.73 -3.06
N ILE A 820 40.88 -6.70 -2.22
CA ILE A 820 41.94 -5.68 -2.21
C ILE A 820 42.75 -5.82 -0.91
N THR A 821 44.07 -5.92 -1.04
CA THR A 821 45.00 -5.84 0.10
C THR A 821 45.90 -4.61 -0.05
N ILE A 822 45.88 -3.70 0.93
CA ILE A 822 46.68 -2.48 0.97
C ILE A 822 47.71 -2.58 2.09
N THR A 823 48.95 -2.15 1.82
CA THR A 823 50.03 -2.01 2.80
C THR A 823 50.00 -0.60 3.39
N PHE A 824 50.01 -0.48 4.72
CA PHE A 824 49.97 0.79 5.45
C PHE A 824 51.19 0.98 6.35
N ASP A 825 51.43 2.22 6.77
CA ASP A 825 52.51 2.57 7.69
C ASP A 825 52.04 2.39 9.14
N ALA A 826 52.33 1.21 9.70
CA ALA A 826 51.98 0.87 11.07
C ALA A 826 52.68 1.74 12.14
N SER A 827 53.69 2.53 11.80
CA SER A 827 54.37 3.43 12.74
C SER A 827 53.60 4.73 13.00
N LYS A 828 52.56 5.02 12.20
CA LYS A 828 51.70 6.21 12.34
C LYS A 828 50.47 6.01 13.23
N LEU A 829 50.20 4.78 13.68
CA LEU A 829 49.10 4.46 14.58
C LEU A 829 49.52 4.71 16.03
N LYS A 830 48.69 5.43 16.78
CA LYS A 830 48.75 5.48 18.25
C LYS A 830 48.29 4.16 18.86
N SER A 831 48.59 3.96 20.15
CA SER A 831 48.18 2.78 20.94
C SER A 831 46.66 2.57 21.05
N ASP A 832 45.90 3.62 20.77
CA ASP A 832 44.46 3.77 20.89
C ASP A 832 43.77 3.98 19.53
N GLU A 833 44.45 3.67 18.40
CA GLU A 833 43.90 3.78 17.04
C GLU A 833 43.86 2.43 16.29
N LYS A 834 42.86 2.24 15.41
CA LYS A 834 42.81 1.14 14.42
C LYS A 834 43.14 1.62 12.99
N ALA A 835 43.81 0.75 12.23
CA ALA A 835 43.90 0.88 10.77
C ALA A 835 42.56 0.47 10.11
N VAL A 836 42.06 1.29 9.19
CA VAL A 836 40.78 1.08 8.51
C VAL A 836 40.90 1.44 7.03
N VAL A 837 40.40 0.60 6.12
CA VAL A 837 40.29 0.96 4.69
C VAL A 837 39.07 1.85 4.48
N PHE A 838 39.24 2.94 3.75
CA PHE A 838 38.15 3.75 3.23
C PHE A 838 38.20 3.78 1.70
N TYR A 839 37.02 3.92 1.07
CA TYR A 839 36.89 4.27 -0.34
C TYR A 839 36.41 5.71 -0.48
N TYR A 840 36.78 6.39 -1.56
CA TYR A 840 36.32 7.75 -1.85
C TYR A 840 35.04 7.70 -2.68
N ASP A 841 33.96 8.27 -2.15
CA ASP A 841 32.73 8.50 -2.90
C ASP A 841 32.92 9.72 -3.81
N GLU A 842 33.20 9.46 -5.09
CA GLU A 842 33.44 10.52 -6.08
C GLU A 842 32.23 11.42 -6.36
N VAL A 843 31.02 11.05 -5.92
CA VAL A 843 29.83 11.89 -6.04
C VAL A 843 29.66 12.79 -4.82
N LYS A 844 29.86 12.24 -3.61
CA LYS A 844 29.74 12.98 -2.34
C LYS A 844 31.02 13.73 -1.93
N LYS A 845 32.16 13.41 -2.54
CA LYS A 845 33.52 13.91 -2.22
C LYS A 845 33.96 13.64 -0.77
N VAL A 846 33.56 12.49 -0.20
CA VAL A 846 33.93 12.05 1.15
C VAL A 846 34.51 10.63 1.14
N TRP A 847 35.31 10.32 2.16
CA TRP A 847 35.74 8.96 2.47
C TRP A 847 34.63 8.17 3.18
N VAL A 848 34.47 6.90 2.83
CA VAL A 848 33.49 5.95 3.39
C VAL A 848 34.21 4.67 3.85
N GLU A 849 33.99 4.24 5.11
CA GLU A 849 34.63 3.06 5.70
C GLU A 849 34.22 1.78 4.96
N VAL A 850 35.21 0.94 4.61
CA VAL A 850 34.98 -0.41 4.08
C VAL A 850 34.97 -1.38 5.26
N ALA A 851 33.82 -2.00 5.51
CA ALA A 851 33.62 -2.94 6.60
C ALA A 851 34.50 -4.21 6.48
N ASP A 852 34.60 -4.94 7.60
CA ASP A 852 35.25 -6.26 7.72
C ASP A 852 36.73 -6.33 7.28
N GLY A 853 37.44 -5.21 7.35
CA GLY A 853 38.88 -5.11 7.06
C GLY A 853 39.75 -5.96 7.99
N LYS A 854 40.46 -6.93 7.41
CA LYS A 854 41.34 -7.88 8.12
C LYS A 854 42.78 -7.41 8.10
N VAL A 855 43.32 -7.02 9.26
CA VAL A 855 44.72 -6.63 9.44
C VAL A 855 45.60 -7.87 9.66
N SER A 856 46.74 -7.91 8.99
CA SER A 856 47.78 -8.94 9.12
C SER A 856 49.16 -8.29 8.97
N GLY A 857 49.78 -7.97 10.10
CA GLY A 857 50.99 -7.13 10.12
C GLY A 857 50.69 -5.72 9.62
N ASN A 858 51.51 -5.20 8.70
CA ASN A 858 51.32 -3.89 8.09
C ASN A 858 50.42 -3.91 6.83
N LYS A 859 49.61 -4.96 6.63
CA LYS A 859 48.66 -5.07 5.52
C LYS A 859 47.23 -5.21 6.04
N ILE A 860 46.29 -4.56 5.37
CA ILE A 860 44.85 -4.68 5.63
C ILE A 860 44.16 -5.17 4.35
N THR A 861 43.23 -6.11 4.49
CA THR A 861 42.53 -6.76 3.37
C THR A 861 41.02 -6.61 3.50
N VAL A 862 40.37 -6.17 2.43
CA VAL A 862 38.91 -5.98 2.32
C VAL A 862 38.36 -6.67 1.06
N SER A 863 37.05 -6.90 1.06
CA SER A 863 36.29 -7.36 -0.11
C SER A 863 35.44 -6.22 -0.65
N VAL A 864 35.46 -5.98 -1.96
CA VAL A 864 34.68 -4.92 -2.62
C VAL A 864 34.01 -5.43 -3.89
N ASP A 865 32.94 -4.77 -4.32
CA ASP A 865 32.21 -5.07 -5.55
C ASP A 865 32.43 -4.04 -6.67
N HIS A 866 33.06 -2.90 -6.35
CA HIS A 866 33.34 -1.80 -7.27
C HIS A 866 34.77 -1.26 -7.08
N PHE A 867 35.21 -0.39 -8.00
CA PHE A 867 36.48 0.31 -7.90
C PHE A 867 36.29 1.83 -7.95
N THR A 868 37.15 2.53 -7.22
CA THR A 868 37.25 3.99 -7.07
C THR A 868 38.64 4.27 -6.43
N LYS A 869 38.84 5.39 -5.74
CA LYS A 869 40.02 5.66 -4.92
C LYS A 869 39.90 4.95 -3.55
N PHE A 870 40.98 4.32 -3.09
CA PHE A 870 41.06 3.64 -1.79
C PHE A 870 42.30 4.08 -0.99
N ALA A 871 42.16 4.14 0.34
CA ALA A 871 43.24 4.47 1.27
C ALA A 871 43.03 3.82 2.64
N VAL A 872 44.03 3.91 3.52
CA VAL A 872 43.97 3.44 4.91
C VAL A 872 44.15 4.62 5.87
N PHE A 873 43.28 4.72 6.87
CA PHE A 873 43.26 5.77 7.89
C PHE A 873 43.45 5.18 9.29
N ALA A 874 43.93 6.00 10.22
CA ALA A 874 43.95 5.73 11.65
C ALA A 874 42.70 6.33 12.32
N ILE A 875 42.04 5.58 13.21
CA ILE A 875 40.76 5.95 13.86
C ILE A 875 40.80 5.56 15.35
N ASP A 876 40.54 6.52 16.25
CA ASP A 876 40.58 6.33 17.72
C ASP A 876 39.59 5.25 18.24
N GLN A 877 39.87 4.66 19.42
CA GLN A 877 39.17 3.49 19.97
C GLN A 877 38.58 3.64 21.40
N SER A 878 38.76 4.76 22.12
CA SER A 878 38.39 4.86 23.55
C SER A 878 37.03 5.54 23.81
N PRO A 879 36.25 5.07 24.81
CA PRO A 879 35.08 5.77 25.35
C PRO A 879 35.42 6.83 26.43
N ASP A 880 34.42 7.68 26.73
CA ASP A 880 34.23 8.60 27.87
C ASP A 880 35.25 9.71 28.21
N VAL A 881 34.86 10.97 27.93
CA VAL A 881 35.10 12.19 28.75
C VAL A 881 34.01 13.25 28.44
N PRO A 882 33.73 14.26 29.31
CA PRO A 882 32.33 14.56 29.64
C PRO A 882 31.76 15.96 29.30
N GLU A 883 30.42 15.99 29.30
CA GLU A 883 29.50 17.08 29.70
C GLU A 883 29.67 18.49 29.11
N LYS A 884 28.85 18.78 28.08
CA LYS A 884 28.11 20.04 28.00
C LYS A 884 26.85 19.93 27.11
N GLU A 885 25.69 20.23 27.70
CA GLU A 885 24.36 20.39 27.10
C GLU A 885 23.85 19.20 26.24
N GLU A 886 22.86 18.46 26.77
CA GLU A 886 22.31 17.26 26.12
C GLU A 886 21.58 17.52 24.79
N PRO A 887 22.03 16.93 23.67
CA PRO A 887 21.16 16.70 22.52
C PRO A 887 20.29 15.46 22.78
N LYS A 888 19.00 15.56 22.43
CA LYS A 888 18.02 14.44 22.51
C LYS A 888 18.54 13.17 21.81
N PRO A 889 18.19 11.96 22.28
CA PRO A 889 18.70 10.71 21.73
C PRO A 889 18.51 10.63 20.22
N LYS A 890 19.63 10.49 19.49
CA LYS A 890 19.66 10.46 18.04
C LYS A 890 18.97 9.17 17.55
N PRO A 891 17.92 9.24 16.71
CA PRO A 891 17.14 8.06 16.34
C PRO A 891 17.98 7.06 15.52
N SER A 892 17.60 5.79 15.59
CA SER A 892 18.18 4.74 14.76
C SER A 892 17.92 5.04 13.27
N ASN A 893 18.98 5.21 12.49
CA ASN A 893 18.88 5.33 11.01
C ASN A 893 18.39 4.05 10.33
N ARG A 894 18.22 2.93 11.06
CA ARG A 894 17.66 1.69 10.51
C ARG A 894 16.13 1.75 10.48
N LEU A 895 15.60 2.39 9.43
CA LEU A 895 14.18 2.39 9.11
C LEU A 895 13.72 0.96 8.74
N ILE A 896 12.84 0.36 9.54
CA ILE A 896 12.52 -1.08 9.46
C ILE A 896 11.40 -1.43 8.47
N ASP A 897 10.62 -0.44 8.03
CA ASP A 897 9.37 -0.59 7.27
C ASP A 897 9.46 -0.07 5.82
N ILE A 898 10.69 0.22 5.36
CA ILE A 898 10.95 0.71 3.99
C ILE A 898 11.63 -0.34 3.10
N THR A 899 12.08 -1.48 3.65
CA THR A 899 12.80 -2.50 2.90
C THR A 899 11.93 -3.12 1.80
N GLY A 900 12.36 -3.00 0.55
CA GLY A 900 11.61 -3.45 -0.63
C GLY A 900 10.50 -2.48 -1.07
N HIS A 901 10.38 -1.30 -0.46
CA HIS A 901 9.42 -0.28 -0.90
C HIS A 901 9.98 0.48 -2.12
N TRP A 902 9.13 0.83 -3.08
CA TRP A 902 9.56 1.50 -4.32
C TRP A 902 10.30 2.83 -4.09
N ALA A 903 10.01 3.52 -2.98
CA ALA A 903 10.64 4.77 -2.59
C ALA A 903 11.82 4.59 -1.60
N GLU A 904 12.26 3.36 -1.29
CA GLU A 904 13.28 3.09 -0.26
C GLU A 904 14.54 3.97 -0.42
N THR A 905 15.04 4.11 -1.65
CA THR A 905 16.20 4.97 -1.97
C THR A 905 15.92 6.45 -1.70
N ALA A 906 14.79 6.97 -2.18
CA ALA A 906 14.41 8.37 -2.00
C ALA A 906 14.13 8.71 -0.53
N ILE A 907 13.58 7.77 0.25
CA ILE A 907 13.36 7.91 1.68
C ILE A 907 14.69 8.01 2.43
N LYS A 908 15.65 7.11 2.14
CA LYS A 908 17.00 7.17 2.72
C LYS A 908 17.69 8.48 2.37
N GLN A 909 17.71 8.86 1.08
CA GLN A 909 18.27 10.13 0.63
C GLN A 909 17.63 11.36 1.31
N ALA A 910 16.32 11.36 1.54
CA ALA A 910 15.64 12.46 2.21
C ALA A 910 15.94 12.55 3.70
N VAL A 911 16.11 11.41 4.38
CA VAL A 911 16.53 11.35 5.79
C VAL A 911 18.00 11.74 5.95
N ASP A 912 18.89 11.23 5.09
CA ASP A 912 20.32 11.58 5.07
C ASP A 912 20.54 13.08 4.79
N LYS A 913 19.69 13.70 3.97
CA LYS A 913 19.70 15.15 3.68
C LYS A 913 18.94 16.01 4.70
N GLY A 914 18.38 15.43 5.76
CA GLY A 914 17.66 16.15 6.81
C GLY A 914 16.32 16.77 6.38
N ILE A 915 15.77 16.35 5.23
CA ILE A 915 14.46 16.81 4.72
C ILE A 915 13.34 16.41 5.68
N VAL A 916 13.44 15.18 6.19
CA VAL A 916 12.44 14.52 7.04
C VAL A 916 13.15 13.55 8.00
N THR A 917 12.50 13.15 9.08
CA THR A 917 12.97 12.11 10.01
C THR A 917 12.03 10.90 10.04
N GLY A 918 12.57 9.75 10.47
CA GLY A 918 11.75 8.62 10.91
C GLY A 918 11.10 8.87 12.27
N TYR A 919 10.05 8.10 12.57
CA TYR A 919 9.43 8.03 13.89
C TYR A 919 10.37 7.34 14.90
N ALA A 920 10.24 7.69 16.19
CA ALA A 920 11.14 7.23 17.25
C ALA A 920 11.20 5.68 17.43
N ASN A 921 10.20 4.95 16.93
CA ASN A 921 10.17 3.48 16.90
C ASN A 921 10.96 2.86 15.72
N GLY A 922 11.71 3.64 14.95
CA GLY A 922 12.46 3.16 13.79
C GLY A 922 11.62 2.92 12.53
N THR A 923 10.44 3.52 12.41
CA THR A 923 9.59 3.44 11.19
C THR A 923 9.59 4.76 10.42
N PHE A 924 9.32 4.71 9.12
CA PHE A 924 9.10 5.89 8.26
C PHE A 924 7.63 6.08 7.85
N LYS A 925 6.86 4.99 7.83
CA LYS A 925 5.48 4.85 7.34
C LYS A 925 5.30 5.39 5.91
N PRO A 926 5.97 4.79 4.90
CA PRO A 926 6.05 5.34 3.55
C PRO A 926 4.71 5.64 2.89
N ASN A 927 3.69 4.79 3.14
CA ASN A 927 2.35 4.94 2.57
C ASN A 927 1.39 5.81 3.42
N HIS A 928 1.84 6.35 4.56
CA HIS A 928 1.04 7.29 5.36
C HIS A 928 0.87 8.60 4.61
N ALA A 929 -0.30 9.25 4.72
CA ALA A 929 -0.52 10.57 4.14
C ALA A 929 0.31 11.66 4.86
N VAL A 930 0.63 12.74 4.17
CA VAL A 930 1.36 13.90 4.75
C VAL A 930 0.39 15.03 5.06
N THR A 931 0.48 15.66 6.24
CA THR A 931 -0.29 16.88 6.52
C THR A 931 0.28 18.10 5.78
N ARG A 932 -0.51 19.16 5.57
CA ARG A 932 -0.03 20.39 4.93
C ARG A 932 1.09 21.06 5.73
N ALA A 933 1.07 20.98 7.06
CA ALA A 933 2.17 21.41 7.92
C ALA A 933 3.43 20.55 7.73
N GLU A 934 3.31 19.21 7.76
CA GLU A 934 4.46 18.30 7.54
C GLU A 934 5.09 18.52 6.15
N PHE A 935 4.27 18.62 5.11
CA PHE A 935 4.73 18.82 3.74
C PHE A 935 5.41 20.18 3.58
N THR A 936 4.91 21.22 4.25
CA THR A 936 5.56 22.55 4.25
C THR A 936 6.92 22.50 4.93
N VAL A 937 7.05 21.83 6.09
CA VAL A 937 8.34 21.66 6.77
C VAL A 937 9.33 20.90 5.89
N MET A 938 8.91 19.78 5.26
CA MET A 938 9.79 19.04 4.34
C MET A 938 10.19 19.88 3.12
N LEU A 939 9.27 20.65 2.53
CA LEU A 939 9.58 21.56 1.42
C LEU A 939 10.63 22.62 1.82
N MET A 940 10.47 23.26 2.98
CA MET A 940 11.43 24.28 3.44
C MET A 940 12.79 23.68 3.82
N ASN A 941 12.82 22.49 4.45
CA ASN A 941 14.05 21.74 4.69
C ASN A 941 14.76 21.36 3.38
N THR A 942 13.99 21.03 2.33
CA THR A 942 14.51 20.70 1.00
C THR A 942 15.17 21.91 0.35
N LEU A 943 14.53 23.08 0.40
CA LEU A 943 15.02 24.30 -0.27
C LEU A 943 16.26 24.92 0.39
N GLN A 944 16.61 24.50 1.62
CA GLN A 944 17.80 24.94 2.39
C GLN A 944 18.09 26.44 2.24
N LEU A 945 17.07 27.29 2.47
CA LEU A 945 17.16 28.73 2.19
C LEU A 945 18.37 29.35 2.89
N LYS A 946 19.26 29.94 2.09
CA LYS A 946 20.56 30.45 2.55
C LYS A 946 20.39 31.62 3.51
N GLY A 947 20.45 31.33 4.80
CA GLY A 947 20.74 32.32 5.84
C GLY A 947 19.52 32.94 6.53
N ALA A 948 18.78 32.14 7.28
CA ALA A 948 18.27 32.59 8.58
C ALA A 948 19.19 31.99 9.67
N GLY A 949 20.16 32.76 10.14
CA GLY A 949 20.96 32.40 11.31
C GLY A 949 20.19 32.63 12.62
N THR A 950 20.92 32.71 13.74
CA THR A 950 20.36 33.09 15.06
C THR A 950 20.00 34.59 15.18
N GLY A 951 19.56 35.20 14.08
CA GLY A 951 19.08 36.57 14.01
C GLY A 951 17.56 36.62 14.00
N VAL A 952 16.97 37.38 14.91
CA VAL A 952 15.52 37.64 14.93
C VAL A 952 15.14 38.49 13.71
N LEU A 953 14.64 37.82 12.67
CA LEU A 953 13.71 38.47 11.75
C LEU A 953 12.37 38.62 12.48
N ALA A 954 11.70 39.76 12.32
CA ALA A 954 10.47 40.02 13.04
C ALA A 954 9.38 39.01 12.69
N GLU A 955 8.71 38.45 13.70
CA GLU A 955 7.47 37.68 13.48
C GLU A 955 6.35 38.65 13.07
N GLU A 956 6.21 38.90 11.76
CA GLU A 956 4.91 39.28 11.23
C GLU A 956 3.93 38.12 11.46
N GLU A 957 2.78 38.41 12.07
CA GLU A 957 1.81 37.37 12.39
C GLU A 957 1.24 36.74 11.11
N LEU A 958 1.20 35.40 11.09
CA LEU A 958 0.51 34.66 10.04
C LEU A 958 -0.97 35.06 10.04
N THR A 959 -1.41 35.73 8.98
CA THR A 959 -2.78 36.27 8.84
C THR A 959 -3.86 35.21 8.62
N PHE A 960 -3.53 33.93 8.80
CA PHE A 960 -4.48 32.83 8.66
C PHE A 960 -5.44 32.75 9.85
N THR A 961 -6.72 32.51 9.58
CA THR A 961 -7.78 32.42 10.60
C THR A 961 -7.60 31.24 11.56
N ASP A 962 -6.80 30.25 11.17
CA ASP A 962 -6.42 29.06 11.93
C ASP A 962 -4.92 29.04 12.29
N ALA A 963 -4.22 30.19 12.26
CA ALA A 963 -2.79 30.26 12.56
C ALA A 963 -2.41 29.70 13.96
N SER A 964 -3.34 29.72 14.91
CA SER A 964 -3.19 29.13 16.24
C SER A 964 -3.20 27.58 16.25
N GLN A 965 -3.65 26.94 15.18
CA GLN A 965 -3.57 25.49 14.98
C GLN A 965 -2.20 25.07 14.41
N ILE A 966 -1.41 26.00 13.89
CA ILE A 966 -0.08 25.71 13.33
C ILE A 966 0.89 25.43 14.49
N GLY A 967 1.11 24.15 14.78
CA GLY A 967 2.00 23.72 15.86
C GLY A 967 3.39 24.35 15.77
N THR A 968 3.99 24.65 16.93
CA THR A 968 5.24 25.43 17.06
C THR A 968 6.40 24.87 16.24
N TRP A 969 6.42 23.55 16.01
CA TRP A 969 7.40 22.85 15.17
C TRP A 969 7.32 23.22 13.68
N ALA A 970 6.13 23.61 13.19
CA ALA A 970 5.88 24.00 11.80
C ALA A 970 5.86 25.52 11.61
N LYS A 971 5.49 26.31 12.64
CA LYS A 971 5.23 27.76 12.54
C LYS A 971 6.29 28.52 11.73
N SER A 972 7.58 28.34 12.05
CA SER A 972 8.68 29.03 11.34
C SER A 972 8.76 28.66 9.85
N ALA A 973 8.61 27.38 9.50
CA ALA A 973 8.62 26.93 8.11
C ALA A 973 7.39 27.46 7.33
N VAL A 974 6.22 27.51 7.98
CA VAL A 974 5.02 28.08 7.36
C VAL A 974 5.18 29.58 7.12
N THR A 975 5.67 30.35 8.10
CA THR A 975 5.96 31.79 7.92
C THR A 975 6.93 32.02 6.75
N GLN A 976 8.02 31.28 6.68
CA GLN A 976 8.98 31.40 5.57
C GLN A 976 8.37 31.02 4.21
N ALA A 977 7.56 29.95 4.15
CA ALA A 977 6.89 29.52 2.91
C ALA A 977 5.83 30.53 2.41
N VAL A 978 5.19 31.27 3.32
CA VAL A 978 4.25 32.35 2.99
C VAL A 978 5.01 33.60 2.54
N GLN A 979 6.04 34.03 3.28
CA GLN A 979 6.87 35.17 2.93
C GLN A 979 7.58 35.01 1.57
N ALA A 980 7.96 33.77 1.22
CA ALA A 980 8.53 33.44 -0.09
C ALA A 980 7.49 33.26 -1.22
N GLY A 981 6.19 33.42 -0.93
CA GLY A 981 5.10 33.28 -1.92
C GLY A 981 4.84 31.84 -2.38
N TYR A 982 5.36 30.83 -1.67
CA TYR A 982 5.14 29.42 -2.01
C TYR A 982 3.72 28.97 -1.61
N ILE A 983 3.15 29.55 -0.55
CA ILE A 983 1.82 29.23 0.00
C ILE A 983 1.02 30.51 0.28
N ASN A 984 -0.20 30.57 -0.24
CA ASN A 984 -1.11 31.72 -0.06
C ASN A 984 -2.35 31.42 0.82
N GLY A 985 -2.42 30.23 1.41
CA GLY A 985 -3.63 29.74 2.11
C GLY A 985 -4.77 29.33 1.18
N TYR A 986 -5.94 29.06 1.77
CA TYR A 986 -7.21 28.83 1.08
C TYR A 986 -8.03 30.13 0.98
N ALA A 987 -9.04 30.14 0.11
CA ALA A 987 -9.88 31.33 -0.14
C ALA A 987 -10.77 31.78 1.05
N ASP A 988 -10.85 30.97 2.10
CA ASP A 988 -11.51 31.27 3.39
C ASP A 988 -10.54 31.86 4.45
N GLY A 989 -9.28 32.09 4.07
CA GLY A 989 -8.23 32.58 4.97
C GLY A 989 -7.57 31.50 5.84
N THR A 990 -7.86 30.21 5.64
CA THR A 990 -7.22 29.14 6.42
C THR A 990 -5.89 28.65 5.83
N PHE A 991 -5.04 28.07 6.67
CA PHE A 991 -3.86 27.30 6.28
C PHE A 991 -4.13 25.78 6.28
N ARG A 992 -5.00 25.30 7.19
CA ARG A 992 -5.36 23.90 7.46
C ARG A 992 -4.14 23.02 7.74
N PRO A 993 -3.45 23.21 8.89
CA PRO A 993 -2.15 22.57 9.14
C PRO A 993 -2.21 21.05 9.17
N ASP A 994 -3.22 20.48 9.85
CA ASP A 994 -3.37 19.04 10.04
C ASP A 994 -4.13 18.33 8.90
N ALA A 995 -4.64 19.08 7.92
CA ALA A 995 -5.28 18.51 6.74
C ALA A 995 -4.25 17.77 5.87
N VAL A 996 -4.58 16.57 5.40
CA VAL A 996 -3.74 15.80 4.48
C VAL A 996 -3.67 16.48 3.11
N ILE A 997 -2.45 16.62 2.56
CA ILE A 997 -2.24 17.38 1.32
C ILE A 997 -2.62 16.56 0.08
N THR A 998 -3.53 17.10 -0.73
CA THR A 998 -3.90 16.51 -2.02
C THR A 998 -2.77 16.64 -3.03
N ARG A 999 -2.75 15.76 -4.05
CA ARG A 999 -1.72 15.82 -5.09
C ARG A 999 -1.78 17.10 -5.93
N ALA A 1000 -2.97 17.70 -6.09
CA ALA A 1000 -3.13 19.01 -6.71
C ALA A 1000 -2.45 20.15 -5.92
N GLU A 1001 -2.60 20.17 -4.59
CA GLU A 1001 -1.98 21.16 -3.70
C GLU A 1001 -0.45 20.97 -3.63
N MET A 1002 0.00 19.72 -3.50
CA MET A 1002 1.41 19.33 -3.59
C MET A 1002 2.05 19.86 -4.88
N ALA A 1003 1.44 19.59 -6.04
CA ALA A 1003 1.94 20.06 -7.33
C ALA A 1003 1.96 21.60 -7.41
N LYS A 1004 0.95 22.29 -6.87
CA LYS A 1004 0.91 23.76 -6.83
C LYS A 1004 2.02 24.35 -5.97
N MET A 1005 2.23 23.81 -4.76
CA MET A 1005 3.28 24.28 -3.85
C MET A 1005 4.68 24.04 -4.42
N VAL A 1006 4.92 22.87 -5.02
CA VAL A 1006 6.20 22.55 -5.70
C VAL A 1006 6.43 23.46 -6.90
N ALA A 1007 5.41 23.73 -7.72
CA ALA A 1007 5.55 24.63 -8.87
C ALA A 1007 5.86 26.07 -8.46
N ASN A 1008 5.21 26.57 -7.40
CA ASN A 1008 5.49 27.89 -6.83
C ASN A 1008 6.92 27.96 -6.29
N ALA A 1009 7.35 26.96 -5.50
CA ALA A 1009 8.69 26.89 -4.91
C ALA A 1009 9.84 26.77 -5.91
N LEU A 1010 9.56 26.20 -7.08
CA LEU A 1010 10.50 26.11 -8.21
C LEU A 1010 10.41 27.30 -9.19
N GLY A 1011 9.50 28.26 -8.96
CA GLY A 1011 9.30 29.41 -9.82
C GLY A 1011 8.82 29.06 -11.25
N LEU A 1012 8.14 27.91 -11.43
CA LEU A 1012 7.77 27.43 -12.76
C LEU A 1012 6.71 28.34 -13.42
N THR A 1013 6.89 28.64 -14.70
CA THR A 1013 5.90 29.38 -15.49
C THR A 1013 4.62 28.55 -15.66
N LEU A 1014 3.49 29.07 -15.20
CA LEU A 1014 2.20 28.40 -15.22
C LEU A 1014 1.31 28.93 -16.36
N ASP A 1015 0.93 28.07 -17.29
CA ASP A 1015 -0.16 28.36 -18.23
C ASP A 1015 -1.48 27.89 -17.60
N ALA A 1016 -2.46 28.80 -17.47
CA ALA A 1016 -3.76 28.50 -16.88
C ALA A 1016 -4.71 27.73 -17.82
N ASN A 1017 -4.44 27.73 -19.13
CA ASN A 1017 -5.31 27.16 -20.17
C ASN A 1017 -4.79 25.83 -20.72
N VAL A 1018 -3.69 25.30 -20.19
CA VAL A 1018 -3.04 24.08 -20.68
C VAL A 1018 -3.85 22.81 -20.37
N THR A 1019 -3.91 21.90 -21.33
CA THR A 1019 -4.34 20.50 -21.13
C THR A 1019 -3.14 19.67 -20.71
N THR A 1020 -3.27 18.86 -19.66
CA THR A 1020 -2.24 17.91 -19.23
C THR A 1020 -2.35 16.59 -20.00
N ASP A 1021 -1.23 15.90 -20.23
CA ASP A 1021 -1.22 14.58 -20.85
C ASP A 1021 -1.64 13.45 -19.87
N PHE A 1022 -2.59 13.69 -18.97
CA PHE A 1022 -3.10 12.72 -17.99
C PHE A 1022 -4.51 12.24 -18.37
N ALA A 1023 -4.80 10.95 -18.15
CA ALA A 1023 -6.07 10.33 -18.53
C ALA A 1023 -7.29 10.82 -17.72
N ASP A 1024 -7.06 11.61 -16.67
CA ASP A 1024 -8.02 12.28 -15.80
C ASP A 1024 -7.88 13.82 -15.84
N ASP A 1025 -7.31 14.38 -16.92
CA ASP A 1025 -7.12 15.84 -17.10
C ASP A 1025 -8.39 16.67 -16.86
N LYS A 1026 -9.56 16.13 -17.20
CA LYS A 1026 -10.88 16.74 -16.96
C LYS A 1026 -11.22 16.91 -15.48
N ASP A 1027 -10.63 16.10 -14.60
CA ASP A 1027 -10.90 16.07 -13.16
C ASP A 1027 -9.89 16.94 -12.38
N ILE A 1028 -8.87 17.50 -13.05
CA ILE A 1028 -7.86 18.39 -12.45
C ILE A 1028 -8.45 19.80 -12.29
N PRO A 1029 -8.47 20.38 -11.07
CA PRO A 1029 -8.97 21.73 -10.84
C PRO A 1029 -8.22 22.79 -11.66
N ALA A 1030 -8.95 23.74 -12.26
CA ALA A 1030 -8.37 24.80 -13.08
C ALA A 1030 -7.25 25.60 -12.37
N TRP A 1031 -7.37 25.85 -11.06
CA TRP A 1031 -6.35 26.55 -10.27
C TRP A 1031 -5.02 25.77 -10.12
N ALA A 1032 -5.09 24.43 -10.23
CA ALA A 1032 -3.94 23.52 -10.14
C ALA A 1032 -3.36 23.19 -11.51
N LYS A 1033 -4.18 23.20 -12.57
CA LYS A 1033 -3.90 22.57 -13.87
C LYS A 1033 -2.58 22.99 -14.50
N GLY A 1034 -2.27 24.30 -14.53
CA GLY A 1034 -0.98 24.82 -15.00
C GLY A 1034 0.23 24.36 -14.19
N ALA A 1035 0.08 24.19 -12.87
CA ALA A 1035 1.14 23.65 -12.02
C ALA A 1035 1.33 22.14 -12.22
N VAL A 1036 0.25 21.38 -12.39
CA VAL A 1036 0.32 19.95 -12.71
C VAL A 1036 1.03 19.73 -14.05
N ALA A 1037 0.70 20.52 -15.07
CA ALA A 1037 1.40 20.50 -16.35
C ALA A 1037 2.89 20.83 -16.22
N ALA A 1038 3.23 21.91 -15.51
CA ALA A 1038 4.62 22.35 -15.34
C ALA A 1038 5.48 21.31 -14.58
N VAL A 1039 4.98 20.77 -13.47
CA VAL A 1039 5.70 19.80 -12.63
C VAL A 1039 5.82 18.43 -13.32
N LYS A 1040 4.85 18.04 -14.18
CA LYS A 1040 4.99 16.89 -15.10
C LYS A 1040 6.06 17.16 -16.16
N LYS A 1041 6.00 18.32 -16.84
CA LYS A 1041 6.91 18.70 -17.93
C LYS A 1041 8.37 18.77 -17.49
N SER A 1042 8.63 19.16 -16.25
CA SER A 1042 9.97 19.13 -15.63
C SER A 1042 10.34 17.77 -15.00
N GLY A 1043 9.57 16.71 -15.20
CA GLY A 1043 9.90 15.34 -14.76
C GLY A 1043 9.88 15.10 -13.24
N TYR A 1044 9.47 16.08 -12.44
CA TYR A 1044 9.35 15.94 -10.99
C TYR A 1044 8.21 14.98 -10.61
N LEU A 1045 7.09 15.04 -11.34
CA LEU A 1045 5.88 14.27 -11.02
C LEU A 1045 5.42 13.38 -12.17
N GLU A 1046 5.07 12.14 -11.81
CA GLU A 1046 4.51 11.13 -12.70
C GLU A 1046 3.08 10.74 -12.28
N GLY A 1047 2.36 10.09 -13.20
CA GLY A 1047 0.99 9.59 -12.99
C GLY A 1047 0.98 8.22 -12.31
N LYS A 1048 -0.16 7.88 -11.68
CA LYS A 1048 -0.41 6.56 -11.09
C LYS A 1048 -1.16 5.68 -12.11
N GLY A 1049 -0.84 4.38 -12.11
CA GLY A 1049 -1.53 3.37 -12.91
C GLY A 1049 -1.58 3.72 -14.40
N SER A 1050 -2.78 3.74 -14.98
CA SER A 1050 -3.06 4.10 -16.37
C SER A 1050 -2.89 5.60 -16.67
N ASN A 1051 -1.73 6.18 -16.33
CA ASN A 1051 -1.38 7.59 -16.55
C ASN A 1051 -2.43 8.59 -16.00
N LYS A 1052 -2.92 8.36 -14.76
CA LYS A 1052 -3.81 9.30 -14.05
C LYS A 1052 -3.04 10.15 -13.04
N PHE A 1053 -3.35 11.43 -12.94
CA PHE A 1053 -2.78 12.34 -11.94
C PHE A 1053 -3.32 12.08 -10.54
N VAL A 1054 -4.61 11.77 -10.43
CA VAL A 1054 -5.42 11.61 -9.21
C VAL A 1054 -5.39 12.89 -8.34
N PRO A 1055 -6.02 14.00 -8.81
CA PRO A 1055 -5.83 15.34 -8.23
C PRO A 1055 -6.24 15.47 -6.77
N TYR A 1056 -7.38 14.89 -6.39
CA TYR A 1056 -7.89 14.87 -5.02
C TYR A 1056 -7.32 13.72 -4.17
N GLY A 1057 -6.44 12.89 -4.73
CA GLY A 1057 -5.79 11.82 -3.99
C GLY A 1057 -4.77 12.36 -3.00
N ASN A 1058 -4.72 11.78 -1.80
CA ASN A 1058 -3.77 12.15 -0.77
C ASN A 1058 -2.33 11.86 -1.20
N THR A 1059 -1.42 12.75 -0.82
CA THR A 1059 0.03 12.60 -1.00
C THR A 1059 0.60 11.74 0.13
N THR A 1060 1.33 10.68 -0.20
CA THR A 1060 2.01 9.82 0.77
C THR A 1060 3.38 10.38 1.16
N ARG A 1061 3.91 10.00 2.33
CA ARG A 1061 5.27 10.37 2.79
C ARG A 1061 6.32 9.97 1.74
N ALA A 1062 6.16 8.80 1.12
CA ALA A 1062 6.98 8.33 -0.01
C ALA A 1062 6.89 9.22 -1.26
N GLU A 1063 5.70 9.64 -1.67
CA GLU A 1063 5.51 10.54 -2.82
C GLU A 1063 6.10 11.93 -2.58
N ALA A 1064 5.90 12.50 -1.39
CA ALA A 1064 6.46 13.79 -1.02
C ALA A 1064 8.00 13.79 -1.09
N VAL A 1065 8.66 12.84 -0.40
CA VAL A 1065 10.13 12.78 -0.40
C VAL A 1065 10.71 12.47 -1.78
N SER A 1066 10.03 11.68 -2.60
CA SER A 1066 10.49 11.36 -3.96
C SER A 1066 10.52 12.63 -4.85
N ILE A 1067 9.56 13.53 -4.70
CA ILE A 1067 9.56 14.82 -5.39
C ILE A 1067 10.66 15.73 -4.83
N PHE A 1068 10.82 15.81 -3.51
CA PHE A 1068 11.86 16.64 -2.87
C PHE A 1068 13.30 16.17 -3.22
N VAL A 1069 13.53 14.86 -3.32
CA VAL A 1069 14.80 14.30 -3.81
C VAL A 1069 15.01 14.69 -5.28
N LYS A 1070 14.02 14.50 -6.16
CA LYS A 1070 14.09 14.93 -7.56
C LYS A 1070 14.34 16.44 -7.72
N MET A 1071 13.76 17.29 -6.85
CA MET A 1071 14.02 18.73 -6.80
C MET A 1071 15.52 19.01 -6.59
N LEU A 1072 16.13 18.37 -5.59
CA LEU A 1072 17.55 18.54 -5.31
C LEU A 1072 18.45 17.95 -6.41
N GLU A 1073 18.08 16.82 -7.01
CA GLU A 1073 18.83 16.20 -8.11
C GLU A 1073 18.80 17.04 -9.40
N GLN A 1074 17.74 17.79 -9.66
CA GLN A 1074 17.67 18.72 -10.79
C GLN A 1074 18.27 20.09 -10.49
N GLN A 1075 18.26 20.55 -9.23
CA GLN A 1075 19.00 21.75 -8.81
C GLN A 1075 20.53 21.54 -8.79
N SER A 1076 21.00 20.29 -8.87
CA SER A 1076 22.43 19.93 -9.02
C SER A 1076 22.87 19.67 -10.47
N LYS A 1077 22.13 20.17 -11.47
CA LYS A 1077 22.42 20.06 -12.91
C LYS A 1077 22.46 21.42 -13.58
#